data_AF-A0A9P0BAE9-F1
#
_entry.id   AF-A0A9P0BAE9-F1
#
_cell.length_a   1.000
_cell.length_b   1.000
_cell.length_c   1.000
_cell.angle_alpha   90.00
_cell.angle_beta   90.00
_cell.angle_gamma   90.00
#
_symmetry.space_group_name_H-M   'P 1'
#
loop_
_entity.id
_entity.type
_entity.pdbx_description
1 polymer ?
#
loop_
_entity_poly.entity_id
_entity_poly.type
_entity_poly.pdbx_seq_one_letter_code
_entity_poly.pdbx_strand_id
1 'polypeptide(L)'
;MGEGNRLYVCGTNAHNPKDWVLNSNLTHLSRNTFVPGIGMGIAKCPYDPTDNSTAVWVEEGNPGDLPGLYSGTNAEFTKADTVIFRTDLYNLTTGRKEFSFKRTLKYDSKWLDKPNFVGSFDIGDYVLFFFRETAVEYINCGKNVYSRVARVCKRDTGGKNILSQNWATYLKARLNCSIPGEFPFYFNEIQSVYMVPGDKTKFYGTFITSTNGLMGSAICSFTIADIQAAFAGRFKEQASSSSAWLPVMTSRVPEPRPGTCVNDTETLPDTVLNFIRSHPLMDSAVTHKNERPVYYKRDIYFTKLVVDMVSVDIGGLVLDYTVYYAGTDEGRVHKIVEWESEEEEDEDDDDEYRVKPATSILLDIFDVTPGEPIQIMDISKEHKALYVGSDYRVKQVDLVMCNRRYDSCLRCVHDPYCGWDKDANVCKPYSPGLLQDVSNSTIDVCDSSVIKKKMMVTWGQSLHLGCFQKMPAVLSSQTVTWYHYSKEKGRYKIQFRADKYIETSEHGLVIIAVTEADEGRYDCWMGASLLCSFNVTVDAHRCSPPAKSNDYQKIYSDWCHEFEKYKSAMKTWEKKQAEIDSLVSLLNIDMKYVLKPKEEEPYCIVEFQSETDVRQLTNRSVSLRNTIELYTYATSINELHEKMKVFPRSILQPYLNKNMSFKIDVETFNRHFTQKQKVDKLEKFEYLPIKGPVNLKNPDVIFQYIEYYGTRANNPPENPYQVFFGRFISCGLRDLIKKLSLKTRKYIGNTSMDPQLSLLMANQAKIKNGDIVLDPFVGSGSLLVAAAQFGGYVYGGDIDYLMLHAKTRPSRISQKKREADESIRANMKQYNLEHRYLDVLINDFSTVFWKSNMKFDAIITDPPYGIREATERVGTEKEDCKVKDEHLSTHIPAKIEYTISQIYSDLLIFSSKYLKIGGRLVCWFPVYRDDYLEDGLPSHPALKLISNSEQTLTMVTSRRLLTFEKIREPTEDELNKIDSNITDFREKYYVNREETRKERRMREAKIREENKTNYFTNKDKK
;
A
#
# COMPACT_ATOMS: atom_id res chain seq x y z
N MET A 1 -5.79 17.06 32.96
CA MET A 1 -6.33 18.09 33.88
C MET A 1 -7.22 17.44 34.91
N GLY A 2 -6.93 17.64 36.20
CA GLY A 2 -7.79 17.21 37.32
C GLY A 2 -8.11 15.73 37.31
N GLU A 3 -7.06 14.89 37.37
CA GLU A 3 -7.14 13.41 37.42
C GLU A 3 -7.81 12.73 36.21
N GLY A 4 -7.81 13.41 35.05
CA GLY A 4 -8.29 12.81 33.78
C GLY A 4 -9.75 13.09 33.44
N ASN A 5 -10.46 13.86 34.26
CA ASN A 5 -11.85 14.25 33.98
C ASN A 5 -11.98 15.23 32.80
N ARG A 6 -10.92 16.00 32.51
CA ARG A 6 -10.89 17.00 31.44
C ARG A 6 -9.64 16.86 30.58
N LEU A 7 -9.82 17.18 29.29
CA LEU A 7 -8.80 17.17 28.26
C LEU A 7 -8.47 18.59 27.82
N TYR A 8 -7.19 18.95 27.82
CA TYR A 8 -6.69 20.14 27.15
C TYR A 8 -6.42 19.80 25.68
N VAL A 9 -6.95 20.59 24.75
CA VAL A 9 -6.83 20.36 23.31
C VAL A 9 -6.41 21.66 22.63
N CYS A 10 -5.42 21.61 21.75
CA CYS A 10 -5.03 22.75 20.90
C CYS A 10 -4.97 22.29 19.44
N GLY A 11 -5.44 23.12 18.52
CA GLY A 11 -5.46 22.83 17.09
C GLY A 11 -5.02 24.02 16.25
N THR A 12 -4.51 23.74 15.05
CA THR A 12 -4.01 24.75 14.10
C THR A 12 -5.08 25.76 13.70
N ASN A 13 -6.35 25.31 13.66
CA ASN A 13 -7.54 26.13 13.40
C ASN A 13 -7.37 27.04 12.18
N ALA A 14 -6.97 26.43 11.05
CA ALA A 14 -6.73 27.10 9.76
C ALA A 14 -5.70 28.24 9.85
N HIS A 15 -4.49 27.92 10.34
CA HIS A 15 -3.42 28.90 10.56
C HIS A 15 -3.79 30.01 11.55
N ASN A 16 -4.61 29.69 12.55
CA ASN A 16 -4.92 30.58 13.66
C ASN A 16 -5.08 29.76 14.95
N PRO A 17 -3.95 29.31 15.54
CA PRO A 17 -3.94 28.34 16.64
C PRO A 17 -4.92 28.68 17.75
N LYS A 18 -5.68 27.68 18.18
CA LYS A 18 -6.74 27.83 19.18
C LYS A 18 -6.76 26.63 20.12
N ASP A 19 -7.02 26.89 21.39
CA ASP A 19 -7.11 25.87 22.43
C ASP A 19 -8.47 25.85 23.14
N TRP A 20 -8.76 24.69 23.72
CA TRP A 20 -10.00 24.34 24.38
C TRP A 20 -9.74 23.43 25.58
N VAL A 21 -10.69 23.43 26.51
CA VAL A 21 -10.81 22.38 27.53
C VAL A 21 -12.13 21.66 27.31
N LEU A 22 -12.07 20.34 27.21
CA LEU A 22 -13.21 19.47 26.97
C LEU A 22 -13.38 18.49 28.14
N ASN A 23 -14.58 17.93 28.29
CA ASN A 23 -14.77 16.76 29.14
C ASN A 23 -14.12 15.52 28.48
N SER A 24 -13.76 14.51 29.28
CA SER A 24 -13.17 13.26 28.77
C SER A 24 -14.05 12.51 27.76
N ASN A 25 -15.38 12.68 27.82
CA ASN A 25 -16.33 12.15 26.85
C ASN A 25 -16.43 12.96 25.53
N LEU A 26 -15.47 13.85 25.27
CA LEU A 26 -15.39 14.72 24.08
C LEU A 26 -16.53 15.73 23.93
N THR A 27 -17.19 16.11 25.04
CA THR A 27 -18.18 17.19 25.06
C THR A 27 -17.58 18.52 25.52
N HIS A 28 -18.15 19.63 25.04
CA HIS A 28 -17.81 20.95 25.55
C HIS A 28 -18.18 21.09 27.03
N LEU A 29 -17.40 21.88 27.76
CA LEU A 29 -17.81 22.37 29.08
C LEU A 29 -19.11 23.20 28.96
N SER A 30 -19.84 23.32 30.07
CA SER A 30 -21.01 24.21 30.14
C SER A 30 -20.62 25.62 29.72
N ARG A 31 -21.49 26.34 29.02
CA ARG A 31 -21.24 27.73 28.58
C ARG A 31 -20.92 28.68 29.74
N ASN A 32 -21.36 28.34 30.95
CA ASN A 32 -21.09 29.12 32.17
C ASN A 32 -19.74 28.78 32.81
N THR A 33 -19.06 27.73 32.34
CA THR A 33 -17.76 27.28 32.84
C THR A 33 -16.66 27.87 31.97
N PHE A 34 -16.10 29.00 32.40
CA PHE A 34 -14.93 29.61 31.77
C PHE A 34 -13.65 29.08 32.41
N VAL A 35 -12.68 28.66 31.59
CA VAL A 35 -11.34 28.28 32.06
C VAL A 35 -10.36 29.41 31.72
N PRO A 36 -9.74 30.06 32.72
CA PRO A 36 -8.80 31.16 32.50
C PRO A 36 -7.63 30.74 31.60
N GLY A 37 -7.17 31.66 30.74
CA GLY A 37 -6.01 31.43 29.86
C GLY A 37 -6.28 30.58 28.61
N ILE A 38 -7.52 30.12 28.40
CA ILE A 38 -7.94 29.32 27.24
C ILE A 38 -8.60 30.20 26.18
N GLY A 39 -8.29 29.97 24.91
CA GLY A 39 -8.93 30.58 23.74
C GLY A 39 -7.95 31.01 22.65
N MET A 40 -6.71 31.39 23.01
CA MET A 40 -5.64 31.65 22.05
C MET A 40 -4.57 30.56 22.14
N GLY A 41 -4.30 29.87 21.03
CA GLY A 41 -3.34 28.78 20.92
C GLY A 41 -1.95 29.21 20.44
N ILE A 42 -1.69 30.51 20.24
CA ILE A 42 -0.39 31.03 19.78
C ILE A 42 0.70 30.56 20.74
N ALA A 43 1.80 30.04 20.18
CA ALA A 43 2.92 29.40 20.90
C ALA A 43 2.56 28.11 21.69
N LYS A 44 1.27 27.72 21.79
CA LYS A 44 0.82 26.48 22.44
C LYS A 44 0.74 25.31 21.45
N CYS A 45 0.32 25.58 20.22
CA CYS A 45 0.33 24.63 19.10
C CYS A 45 0.64 25.35 17.76
N PRO A 46 1.04 24.63 16.70
CA PRO A 46 1.56 25.24 15.48
C PRO A 46 0.46 25.89 14.62
N TYR A 47 0.87 26.81 13.76
CA TYR A 47 0.03 27.38 12.70
C TYR A 47 -0.17 26.41 11.54
N ASP A 48 0.89 25.73 11.12
CA ASP A 48 0.92 24.83 9.97
C ASP A 48 0.78 23.36 10.43
N PRO A 49 -0.11 22.56 9.82
CA PRO A 49 -0.25 21.15 10.16
C PRO A 49 0.99 20.29 9.85
N THR A 50 1.92 20.79 9.03
CA THR A 50 3.17 20.09 8.67
C THR A 50 4.32 20.36 9.65
N ASP A 51 4.14 21.29 10.60
CA ASP A 51 5.18 21.61 11.57
C ASP A 51 5.30 20.52 12.65
N ASN A 52 6.54 20.11 12.93
CA ASN A 52 6.84 19.21 14.03
C ASN A 52 6.88 19.99 15.35
N SER A 53 5.84 19.82 16.17
CA SER A 53 5.67 20.47 17.48
C SER A 53 5.55 19.44 18.60
N THR A 54 5.82 19.87 19.83
CA THR A 54 5.62 19.05 21.04
C THR A 54 4.97 19.88 22.14
N ALA A 55 4.25 19.23 23.05
CA ALA A 55 3.76 19.86 24.26
C ALA A 55 3.58 18.84 25.39
N VAL A 56 3.70 19.32 26.64
CA VAL A 56 3.43 18.54 27.85
C VAL A 56 2.71 19.42 28.87
N TRP A 57 1.66 18.86 29.47
CA TRP A 57 0.90 19.52 30.54
C TRP A 57 1.53 19.16 31.89
N VAL A 58 1.93 20.15 32.66
CA VAL A 58 2.59 19.98 33.97
C VAL A 58 1.67 20.51 35.05
N GLU A 59 1.17 19.63 35.92
CA GLU A 59 0.28 20.01 37.02
C GLU A 59 1.07 20.54 38.24
N GLU A 60 2.22 19.94 38.56
CA GLU A 60 2.97 20.18 39.80
C GLU A 60 4.42 20.64 39.58
N GLY A 61 4.95 21.42 40.52
CA GLY A 61 6.34 21.89 40.56
C GLY A 61 6.60 23.22 39.85
N ASN A 62 5.59 23.79 39.21
CA ASN A 62 5.63 25.15 38.66
C ASN A 62 5.54 26.21 39.79
N PRO A 63 5.82 27.50 39.52
CA PRO A 63 5.64 28.58 40.50
C PRO A 63 4.21 28.61 41.04
N GLY A 64 4.08 28.65 42.37
CA GLY A 64 2.80 28.58 43.08
C GLY A 64 2.08 27.23 42.97
N ASP A 65 2.77 26.18 42.52
CA ASP A 65 2.21 24.85 42.21
C ASP A 65 0.98 24.94 41.29
N LEU A 66 1.02 25.89 40.36
CA LEU A 66 -0.02 26.12 39.38
C LEU A 66 0.19 25.28 38.10
N PRO A 67 -0.87 24.78 37.48
CA PRO A 67 -0.73 24.00 36.26
C PRO A 67 -0.36 24.88 35.06
N GLY A 68 0.42 24.33 34.14
CA GLY A 68 0.87 25.05 32.95
C GLY A 68 1.20 24.12 31.78
N LEU A 69 0.96 24.61 30.57
CA LEU A 69 1.37 23.91 29.35
C LEU A 69 2.78 24.38 28.97
N TYR A 70 3.67 23.41 28.77
CA TYR A 70 4.98 23.60 28.16
C TYR A 70 4.91 23.14 26.70
N SER A 71 5.38 23.96 25.76
CA SER A 71 5.27 23.68 24.32
C SER A 71 6.54 24.08 23.56
N GLY A 72 6.87 23.32 22.52
CA GLY A 72 7.88 23.65 21.52
C GLY A 72 7.21 23.70 20.15
N THR A 73 7.13 24.88 19.54
CA THR A 73 6.41 25.08 18.27
C THR A 73 6.88 26.32 17.52
N ASN A 74 6.23 26.63 16.39
CA ASN A 74 6.36 27.91 15.70
C ASN A 74 5.21 28.84 16.09
N ALA A 75 5.54 30.02 16.61
CA ALA A 75 4.57 31.00 17.12
C ALA A 75 4.08 31.99 16.05
N GLU A 76 4.54 31.87 14.80
CA GLU A 76 4.18 32.80 13.73
C GLU A 76 3.87 32.07 12.41
N PHE A 77 2.93 32.61 11.63
CA PHE A 77 2.54 32.06 10.33
C PHE A 77 3.70 32.03 9.31
N THR A 78 4.60 33.02 9.36
CA THR A 78 5.78 33.12 8.48
C THR A 78 6.87 32.09 8.82
N LYS A 79 6.67 31.31 9.90
CA LYS A 79 7.61 30.34 10.47
C LYS A 79 8.93 30.94 11.01
N ALA A 80 9.02 32.26 11.14
CA ALA A 80 10.24 32.93 11.61
C ALA A 80 10.44 32.86 13.14
N ASP A 81 9.38 32.63 13.92
CA ASP A 81 9.42 32.68 15.39
C ASP A 81 9.25 31.29 16.02
N THR A 82 10.33 30.49 16.00
CA THR A 82 10.37 29.20 16.69
C THR A 82 10.61 29.39 18.18
N VAL A 83 9.83 28.71 19.02
CA VAL A 83 9.79 28.99 20.46
C VAL A 83 9.66 27.72 21.30
N ILE A 84 10.38 27.68 22.43
CA ILE A 84 10.02 26.85 23.59
C ILE A 84 9.34 27.76 24.61
N PHE A 85 8.12 27.42 25.02
CA PHE A 85 7.17 28.28 25.68
C PHE A 85 6.53 27.60 26.90
N ARG A 86 6.16 28.39 27.90
CA ARG A 86 5.22 28.00 28.95
C ARG A 86 4.13 29.05 29.07
N THR A 87 2.89 28.60 29.17
CA THR A 87 1.72 29.48 29.29
C THR A 87 1.78 30.36 30.54
N ASP A 88 1.01 31.45 30.50
CA ASP A 88 0.63 32.17 31.72
C ASP A 88 0.06 31.17 32.75
N LEU A 89 0.44 31.32 34.01
CA LEU A 89 -0.03 30.46 35.09
C LEU A 89 -1.20 31.15 35.78
N TYR A 90 -2.36 30.48 35.74
CA TYR A 90 -3.59 30.95 36.33
C TYR A 90 -3.95 30.10 37.53
N ASN A 91 -4.42 30.75 38.58
CA ASN A 91 -5.14 30.08 39.64
C ASN A 91 -6.54 29.73 39.12
N LEU A 92 -6.75 28.45 38.80
CA LEU A 92 -7.99 27.98 38.17
C LEU A 92 -9.23 28.17 39.07
N THR A 93 -9.05 28.32 40.39
CA THR A 93 -10.13 28.56 41.35
C THR A 93 -10.53 30.03 41.41
N THR A 94 -9.55 30.95 41.47
CA THR A 94 -9.81 32.40 41.60
C THR A 94 -9.93 33.13 40.26
N GLY A 95 -9.47 32.50 39.18
CA GLY A 95 -9.44 33.07 37.84
C GLY A 95 -8.30 34.08 37.60
N ARG A 96 -7.44 34.33 38.59
CA ARG A 96 -6.38 35.35 38.50
C ARG A 96 -5.13 34.79 37.84
N LYS A 97 -4.48 35.62 37.01
CA LYS A 97 -3.14 35.37 36.49
C LYS A 97 -2.13 35.66 37.60
N GLU A 98 -1.36 34.66 38.01
CA GLU A 98 -0.34 34.82 39.07
C GLU A 98 1.07 34.99 38.48
N PHE A 99 1.41 34.21 37.45
CA PHE A 99 2.70 34.33 36.76
C PHE A 99 2.52 34.50 35.26
N SER A 100 3.37 35.32 34.64
CA SER A 100 3.36 35.52 33.19
C SER A 100 4.06 34.38 32.45
N PHE A 101 3.70 34.20 31.17
CA PHE A 101 4.29 33.22 30.26
C PHE A 101 5.81 33.35 30.17
N LYS A 102 6.49 32.24 29.90
CA LYS A 102 7.94 32.19 29.66
C LYS A 102 8.23 31.72 28.25
N ARG A 103 9.28 32.25 27.62
CA ARG A 103 9.66 31.89 26.25
C ARG A 103 11.16 31.93 25.98
N THR A 104 11.64 31.21 24.99
CA THR A 104 12.99 31.39 24.46
C THR A 104 13.16 32.78 23.83
N LEU A 105 14.41 33.24 23.76
CA LEU A 105 14.73 34.56 23.22
C LEU A 105 14.34 34.63 21.72
N LYS A 106 13.60 35.68 21.34
CA LYS A 106 13.08 35.82 19.98
C LYS A 106 14.21 36.15 19.00
N TYR A 107 14.23 35.47 17.86
CA TYR A 107 15.20 35.70 16.77
C TYR A 107 16.68 35.48 17.12
N ASP A 108 16.97 34.74 18.20
CA ASP A 108 18.35 34.35 18.55
C ASP A 108 18.63 32.90 18.12
N SER A 109 19.46 32.74 17.09
CA SER A 109 19.80 31.43 16.53
C SER A 109 20.66 30.57 17.48
N LYS A 110 21.34 31.17 18.47
CA LYS A 110 22.06 30.37 19.49
C LYS A 110 21.08 29.60 20.36
N TRP A 111 19.88 30.14 20.59
CA TRP A 111 18.84 29.49 21.36
C TRP A 111 18.11 28.44 20.51
N LEU A 112 17.54 28.83 19.37
CA LEU A 112 16.85 27.91 18.46
C LEU A 112 17.09 28.34 17.01
N ASP A 113 17.52 27.42 16.14
CA ASP A 113 17.68 27.68 14.70
C ASP A 113 16.93 26.66 13.85
N LYS A 114 15.70 27.01 13.47
CA LYS A 114 14.77 26.17 12.69
C LYS A 114 14.57 24.76 13.30
N PRO A 115 14.22 24.66 14.59
CA PRO A 115 13.99 23.38 15.25
C PRO A 115 12.78 22.63 14.67
N ASN A 116 12.89 21.31 14.66
CA ASN A 116 11.79 20.36 14.50
C ASN A 116 11.66 19.55 15.79
N PHE A 117 10.57 19.74 16.53
CA PHE A 117 10.38 19.13 17.84
C PHE A 117 9.84 17.70 17.72
N VAL A 118 10.37 16.78 18.54
CA VAL A 118 10.02 15.36 18.47
C VAL A 118 9.44 14.80 19.78
N GLY A 119 9.61 15.50 20.90
CA GLY A 119 9.00 15.13 22.18
C GLY A 119 9.38 16.07 23.32
N SER A 120 8.59 16.02 24.40
CA SER A 120 8.84 16.77 25.63
C SER A 120 8.34 16.01 26.85
N PHE A 121 9.08 16.04 27.94
CA PHE A 121 8.81 15.23 29.13
C PHE A 121 8.98 16.02 30.43
N ASP A 122 8.11 15.72 31.38
CA ASP A 122 8.17 16.21 32.76
C ASP A 122 8.97 15.23 33.63
N ILE A 123 10.17 15.62 34.08
CA ILE A 123 11.03 14.82 34.97
C ILE A 123 11.57 15.67 36.12
N GLY A 124 11.15 15.33 37.34
CA GLY A 124 11.62 15.99 38.57
C GLY A 124 11.30 17.48 38.56
N ASP A 125 12.32 18.30 38.77
CA ASP A 125 12.24 19.77 38.76
C ASP A 125 12.35 20.38 37.34
N TYR A 126 12.43 19.55 36.30
CA TYR A 126 12.74 19.98 34.95
C TYR A 126 11.65 19.58 33.94
N VAL A 127 11.59 20.34 32.86
CA VAL A 127 10.95 19.92 31.62
C VAL A 127 12.02 19.78 30.54
N LEU A 128 12.07 18.61 29.92
CA LEU A 128 12.99 18.31 28.82
C LEU A 128 12.28 18.47 27.47
N PHE A 129 13.01 18.98 26.48
CA PHE A 129 12.56 19.11 25.09
C PHE A 129 13.56 18.45 24.16
N PHE A 130 13.07 17.62 23.24
CA PHE A 130 13.88 16.92 22.25
C PHE A 130 13.52 17.45 20.86
N PHE A 131 14.54 17.81 20.08
CA PHE A 131 14.36 18.38 18.74
C PHE A 131 15.62 18.23 17.90
N ARG A 132 15.49 18.41 16.58
CA ARG A 132 16.65 18.61 15.68
C ARG A 132 16.62 20.01 15.11
N GLU A 133 17.78 20.64 14.95
CA GLU A 133 17.91 22.02 14.47
C GLU A 133 19.18 22.20 13.64
N THR A 134 19.34 23.36 13.01
CA THR A 134 20.58 23.70 12.30
C THR A 134 21.74 23.82 13.29
N ALA A 135 22.87 23.15 13.01
CA ALA A 135 24.04 23.14 13.88
C ALA A 135 24.88 24.42 13.71
N VAL A 136 24.56 25.47 14.48
CA VAL A 136 25.26 26.75 14.44
C VAL A 136 26.76 26.61 14.73
N GLU A 137 27.13 25.68 15.62
CA GLU A 137 28.52 25.39 15.96
C GLU A 137 29.32 24.72 14.82
N TYR A 138 28.63 24.21 13.80
CA TYR A 138 29.23 23.53 12.66
C TYR A 138 29.31 24.41 11.40
N ILE A 139 28.73 25.62 11.41
CA ILE A 139 28.63 26.50 10.22
C ILE A 139 29.98 26.78 9.56
N ASN A 140 31.05 26.95 10.35
CA ASN A 140 32.41 27.18 9.84
C ASN A 140 33.00 25.96 9.09
N CYS A 141 32.45 24.77 9.32
CA CYS A 141 32.86 23.52 8.67
C CYS A 141 31.89 23.07 7.57
N GLY A 142 30.65 23.59 7.56
CA GLY A 142 29.62 23.25 6.59
C GLY A 142 28.20 23.43 7.15
N LYS A 143 27.19 22.96 6.41
CA LYS A 143 25.81 22.91 6.89
C LYS A 143 25.49 21.51 7.40
N ASN A 144 25.04 21.41 8.64
CA ASN A 144 24.61 20.14 9.23
C ASN A 144 23.41 20.39 10.16
N VAL A 145 22.62 19.35 10.40
CA VAL A 145 21.50 19.35 11.37
C VAL A 145 21.95 18.51 12.56
N TYR A 146 21.74 18.97 13.79
CA TYR A 146 22.05 18.20 14.99
C TYR A 146 20.81 17.99 15.86
N SER A 147 20.79 16.83 16.52
CA SER A 147 19.82 16.48 17.54
C SER A 147 20.18 17.11 18.88
N ARG A 148 19.16 17.60 19.59
CA ARG A 148 19.29 18.33 20.84
C ARG A 148 18.36 17.77 21.90
N VAL A 149 18.84 17.81 23.13
CA VAL A 149 18.01 17.84 24.33
C VAL A 149 18.18 19.20 24.97
N ALA A 150 17.07 19.87 25.27
CA ALA A 150 17.04 21.09 26.06
C ALA A 150 16.31 20.87 27.38
N ARG A 151 16.65 21.70 28.36
CA ARG A 151 16.14 21.64 29.72
C ARG A 151 15.77 23.03 30.21
N VAL A 152 14.66 23.13 30.93
CA VAL A 152 14.26 24.31 31.72
C VAL A 152 13.82 23.87 33.11
N CYS A 153 14.00 24.73 34.11
CA CYS A 153 13.46 24.51 35.44
C CYS A 153 11.98 24.84 35.48
N LYS A 154 11.18 24.00 36.16
CA LYS A 154 9.76 24.26 36.33
C LYS A 154 9.50 25.57 37.08
N ARG A 155 10.28 25.84 38.12
CA ARG A 155 10.18 27.05 38.98
C ARG A 155 10.70 28.34 38.34
N ASP A 156 11.13 28.32 37.09
CA ASP A 156 11.66 29.51 36.42
C ASP A 156 10.58 30.61 36.29
N THR A 157 10.85 31.78 36.88
CA THR A 157 10.01 32.99 36.84
C THR A 157 10.58 34.06 35.89
N GLY A 158 11.70 33.79 35.22
CA GLY A 158 12.46 34.76 34.44
C GLY A 158 13.38 35.62 35.31
N GLY A 159 14.06 36.57 34.69
CA GLY A 159 14.89 37.54 35.41
C GLY A 159 14.13 38.82 35.76
N LYS A 160 14.62 39.59 36.75
CA LYS A 160 13.94 40.79 37.22
C LYS A 160 13.88 41.92 36.17
N ASN A 161 15.02 42.21 35.55
CA ASN A 161 15.15 43.29 34.55
C ASN A 161 15.44 42.71 33.15
N ILE A 162 16.48 41.88 33.07
CA ILE A 162 16.90 41.17 31.85
C ILE A 162 16.16 39.83 31.83
N LEU A 163 15.69 39.37 30.67
CA LEU A 163 14.97 38.10 30.53
C LEU A 163 13.65 38.01 31.33
N SER A 164 12.92 39.11 31.54
CA SER A 164 11.69 39.11 32.36
C SER A 164 10.56 38.24 31.80
N GLN A 165 10.45 38.10 30.49
CA GLN A 165 9.52 37.15 29.85
C GLN A 165 10.24 35.95 29.24
N ASN A 166 11.55 35.81 29.48
CA ASN A 166 12.36 34.74 28.93
C ASN A 166 12.77 33.73 30.01
N TRP A 167 13.21 32.56 29.56
CA TRP A 167 13.78 31.56 30.45
C TRP A 167 15.10 32.06 31.05
N ALA A 168 15.25 31.96 32.37
CA ALA A 168 16.51 32.19 33.08
C ALA A 168 17.33 30.91 33.26
N THR A 169 16.77 29.74 32.89
CA THR A 169 17.36 28.41 33.12
C THR A 169 17.50 27.54 31.86
N TYR A 170 17.23 28.09 30.67
CA TYR A 170 17.27 27.35 29.41
C TYR A 170 18.70 26.95 29.03
N LEU A 171 18.92 25.63 28.86
CA LEU A 171 20.15 25.05 28.31
C LEU A 171 19.81 23.96 27.29
N LYS A 172 20.71 23.74 26.32
CA LYS A 172 20.65 22.63 25.36
C LYS A 172 22.00 21.94 25.17
N ALA A 173 21.97 20.64 24.91
CA ALA A 173 23.14 19.82 24.62
C ALA A 173 22.91 18.99 23.34
N ARG A 174 24.00 18.62 22.65
CA ARG A 174 23.94 17.72 21.48
C ARG A 174 23.64 16.29 21.95
N LEU A 175 22.76 15.57 21.27
CA LEU A 175 22.59 14.12 21.44
C LEU A 175 23.53 13.40 20.48
N ASN A 176 24.37 12.50 21.00
CA ASN A 176 25.23 11.65 20.20
C ASN A 176 24.56 10.31 19.96
N CYS A 177 24.29 9.97 18.70
CA CYS A 177 23.92 8.62 18.29
C CYS A 177 24.84 8.24 17.13
N SER A 178 25.82 7.38 17.41
CA SER A 178 26.86 7.03 16.44
C SER A 178 27.37 5.61 16.57
N ILE A 179 27.82 5.04 15.46
CA ILE A 179 28.56 3.78 15.45
C ILE A 179 30.00 4.09 15.90
N PRO A 180 30.55 3.35 16.88
CA PRO A 180 31.91 3.57 17.36
C PRO A 180 32.96 3.24 16.29
N GLY A 181 34.10 3.91 16.36
CA GLY A 181 35.25 3.75 15.46
C GLY A 181 36.18 4.96 15.56
N GLU A 182 37.38 4.90 14.94
CA GLU A 182 38.30 6.06 14.88
C GLU A 182 37.62 7.31 14.31
N PHE A 183 36.72 7.10 13.35
CA PHE A 183 35.82 8.11 12.81
C PHE A 183 34.37 7.67 13.04
N PRO A 184 33.71 8.15 14.11
CA PRO A 184 32.35 7.74 14.42
C PRO A 184 31.36 8.09 13.30
N PHE A 185 30.48 7.16 12.97
CA PHE A 185 29.42 7.40 11.98
C PHE A 185 28.16 7.91 12.68
N TYR A 186 27.83 9.19 12.49
CA TYR A 186 26.74 9.86 13.21
C TYR A 186 25.39 9.79 12.50
N PHE A 187 24.35 9.44 13.25
CA PHE A 187 22.94 9.64 12.87
C PHE A 187 22.46 10.94 13.52
N ASN A 188 22.57 12.05 12.78
CA ASN A 188 22.46 13.37 13.39
C ASN A 188 21.01 13.87 13.58
N GLU A 189 20.01 13.29 12.90
CA GLU A 189 18.65 13.83 12.85
C GLU A 189 17.63 12.95 13.62
N ILE A 190 17.27 13.34 14.84
CA ILE A 190 16.26 12.66 15.65
C ILE A 190 14.86 12.81 15.05
N GLN A 191 14.08 11.73 15.00
CA GLN A 191 12.72 11.67 14.44
C GLN A 191 11.63 11.46 15.49
N SER A 192 11.94 10.72 16.54
CA SER A 192 11.05 10.44 17.67
C SER A 192 11.85 10.14 18.92
N VAL A 193 11.23 10.38 20.07
CA VAL A 193 11.73 9.98 21.38
C VAL A 193 10.60 9.37 22.18
N TYR A 194 10.91 8.33 22.96
CA TYR A 194 9.98 7.61 23.81
C TYR A 194 10.57 7.42 25.21
N MET A 195 9.73 7.54 26.22
CA MET A 195 10.03 7.26 27.62
C MET A 195 9.03 6.22 28.11
N VAL A 196 9.52 5.10 28.64
CA VAL A 196 8.66 4.01 29.09
C VAL A 196 7.85 4.47 30.32
N PRO A 197 6.52 4.32 30.33
CA PRO A 197 5.73 4.65 31.51
C PRO A 197 6.21 3.91 32.74
N GLY A 198 6.53 4.65 33.81
CA GLY A 198 7.10 4.12 35.06
C GLY A 198 8.62 4.22 35.16
N ASP A 199 9.36 4.24 34.04
CA ASP A 199 10.81 4.48 34.02
C ASP A 199 11.11 5.89 33.50
N LYS A 200 11.35 6.82 34.44
CA LYS A 200 11.72 8.21 34.13
C LYS A 200 13.22 8.42 33.94
N THR A 201 14.01 7.34 33.87
CA THR A 201 15.47 7.41 33.83
C THR A 201 16.06 7.21 32.44
N LYS A 202 15.29 6.64 31.50
CA LYS A 202 15.77 6.28 30.15
C LYS A 202 14.90 6.89 29.05
N PHE A 203 15.56 7.32 27.98
CA PHE A 203 14.95 7.87 26.78
C PHE A 203 15.43 7.11 25.56
N TYR A 204 14.51 6.70 24.70
CA TYR A 204 14.80 5.92 23.50
C TYR A 204 14.46 6.75 22.28
N GLY A 205 15.42 6.98 21.39
CA GLY A 205 15.24 7.84 20.22
C GLY A 205 15.57 7.15 18.91
N THR A 206 14.81 7.48 17.86
CA THR A 206 15.16 7.14 16.47
C THR A 206 15.90 8.30 15.82
N PHE A 207 16.99 7.98 15.14
CA PHE A 207 17.85 8.94 14.46
C PHE A 207 18.07 8.50 13.02
N ILE A 208 18.15 9.46 12.12
CA ILE A 208 18.47 9.21 10.71
C ILE A 208 19.72 9.97 10.30
N THR A 209 20.34 9.50 9.22
CA THR A 209 21.33 10.26 8.46
C THR A 209 20.66 11.40 7.68
N SER A 210 21.46 12.32 7.14
CA SER A 210 20.93 13.38 6.28
C SER A 210 20.23 12.80 5.04
N THR A 211 19.07 13.37 4.69
CA THR A 211 18.23 12.90 3.57
C THR A 211 18.88 12.99 2.19
N ASN A 212 19.93 13.82 2.05
CA ASN A 212 20.66 14.01 0.78
C ASN A 212 21.84 13.03 0.60
N GLY A 213 22.03 12.07 1.51
CA GLY A 213 23.19 11.18 1.54
C GLY A 213 22.85 9.69 1.63
N LEU A 214 23.74 8.92 2.27
CA LEU A 214 23.53 7.49 2.54
C LEU A 214 22.34 7.33 3.48
N MET A 215 21.27 6.69 3.01
CA MET A 215 20.08 6.43 3.79
C MET A 215 20.39 5.45 4.92
N GLY A 216 20.09 5.84 6.16
CA GLY A 216 20.28 4.97 7.31
C GLY A 216 19.57 5.50 8.53
N SER A 217 19.14 4.58 9.38
CA SER A 217 18.51 4.86 10.66
C SER A 217 19.16 4.09 11.79
N ALA A 218 19.10 4.65 12.99
CA ALA A 218 19.54 4.02 14.22
C ALA A 218 18.56 4.30 15.36
N ILE A 219 18.58 3.40 16.35
CA ILE A 219 17.91 3.53 17.62
C ILE A 219 19.00 3.68 18.68
N CYS A 220 18.94 4.74 19.46
CA CYS A 220 19.86 4.98 20.58
C CYS A 220 19.08 5.22 21.87
N SER A 221 19.64 4.78 22.99
CA SER A 221 19.10 5.02 24.33
C SER A 221 20.01 5.99 25.10
N PHE A 222 19.40 6.84 25.92
CA PHE A 222 20.07 7.86 26.73
C PHE A 222 19.56 7.80 28.15
N THR A 223 20.45 7.91 29.14
CA THR A 223 20.03 7.99 30.53
C THR A 223 19.87 9.44 30.98
N ILE A 224 19.02 9.66 31.97
CA ILE A 224 18.89 10.97 32.61
C ILE A 224 20.21 11.38 33.27
N ALA A 225 21.01 10.44 33.79
CA ALA A 225 22.29 10.72 34.39
C ALA A 225 23.27 11.34 33.38
N ASP A 226 23.37 10.78 32.17
CA ASP A 226 24.23 11.30 31.10
C ASP A 226 23.77 12.70 30.63
N ILE A 227 22.45 12.90 30.53
CA ILE A 227 21.87 14.19 30.20
C ILE A 227 22.23 15.25 31.26
N GLN A 228 22.09 14.90 32.55
CA GLN A 228 22.44 15.79 33.65
C GLN A 228 23.95 16.06 33.71
N ALA A 229 24.79 15.06 33.43
CA ALA A 229 26.24 15.21 33.34
C ALA A 229 26.64 16.21 32.26
N ALA A 230 26.01 16.17 31.08
CA ALA A 230 26.24 17.15 30.02
C ALA A 230 25.85 18.58 30.45
N PHE A 231 24.71 18.76 31.14
CA PHE A 231 24.28 20.06 31.67
C PHE A 231 25.12 20.55 32.85
N ALA A 232 25.77 19.65 33.59
CA ALA A 232 26.76 19.97 34.63
C ALA A 232 28.16 20.27 34.06
N GLY A 233 28.41 19.91 32.79
CA GLY A 233 29.69 20.08 32.10
C GLY A 233 30.06 21.51 31.72
N ARG A 234 30.98 21.68 30.78
CA ARG A 234 31.42 23.01 30.31
C ARG A 234 30.43 23.61 29.34
N PHE A 235 30.30 24.93 29.35
CA PHE A 235 29.54 25.68 28.33
C PHE A 235 30.36 25.83 27.05
N LYS A 236 29.69 25.99 25.91
CA LYS A 236 30.30 26.30 24.62
C LYS A 236 30.16 27.80 24.33
N GLU A 237 31.28 28.49 24.09
CA GLU A 237 31.32 29.92 23.79
C GLU A 237 31.76 30.16 22.35
N GLN A 238 31.14 31.16 21.73
CA GLN A 238 31.63 31.78 20.51
C GLN A 238 31.83 33.27 20.78
N ALA A 239 33.09 33.68 20.96
CA ALA A 239 33.45 35.03 21.40
C ALA A 239 33.05 36.13 20.39
N SER A 240 33.20 35.85 19.10
CA SER A 240 32.72 36.71 18.00
C SER A 240 32.12 35.85 16.89
N SER A 241 31.35 36.42 15.96
CA SER A 241 30.76 35.69 14.83
C SER A 241 31.78 34.93 13.97
N SER A 242 33.05 35.38 13.96
CA SER A 242 34.16 34.76 13.22
C SER A 242 35.01 33.79 14.06
N SER A 243 34.82 33.77 15.38
CA SER A 243 35.60 32.92 16.28
C SER A 243 35.15 31.46 16.21
N ALA A 244 36.09 30.55 16.52
CA ALA A 244 35.77 29.15 16.75
C ALA A 244 34.90 28.97 18.00
N TRP A 245 34.12 27.89 18.03
CA TRP A 245 33.36 27.48 19.20
C TRP A 245 34.27 26.71 20.16
N LEU A 246 34.48 27.25 21.35
CA LEU A 246 35.43 26.72 22.34
C LEU A 246 34.76 26.47 23.70
N PRO A 247 35.27 25.53 24.51
CA PRO A 247 34.79 25.32 25.87
C PRO A 247 35.13 26.51 26.77
N VAL A 248 34.18 26.92 27.61
CA VAL A 248 34.40 27.91 28.66
C VAL A 248 35.08 27.24 29.86
N MET A 249 36.13 27.88 30.37
CA MET A 249 36.79 27.45 31.61
C MET A 249 35.85 27.61 32.81
N THR A 250 35.81 26.62 33.70
CA THR A 250 34.90 26.61 34.87
C THR A 250 35.08 27.84 35.77
N SER A 251 36.29 28.40 35.88
CA SER A 251 36.58 29.62 36.63
C SER A 251 35.94 30.90 36.07
N ARG A 252 35.47 30.90 34.82
CA ARG A 252 34.76 32.02 34.18
C ARG A 252 33.24 31.87 34.26
N VAL A 253 32.73 30.77 34.81
CA VAL A 253 31.30 30.55 35.00
C VAL A 253 30.87 31.28 36.29
N PRO A 254 29.85 32.14 36.25
CA PRO A 254 29.38 32.86 37.43
C PRO A 254 28.62 31.94 38.40
N GLU A 255 28.49 32.38 39.66
CA GLU A 255 27.72 31.70 40.69
C GLU A 255 26.46 32.52 41.09
N PRO A 256 25.30 31.87 41.34
CA PRO A 256 25.02 30.44 41.17
C PRO A 256 25.14 29.97 39.73
N ARG A 257 25.60 28.73 39.53
CA ARG A 257 25.81 28.15 38.19
C ARG A 257 24.59 28.37 37.27
N PRO A 258 24.77 28.98 36.09
CA PRO A 258 23.70 29.17 35.11
C PRO A 258 22.96 27.86 34.76
N GLY A 259 21.62 27.90 34.81
CA GLY A 259 20.77 26.76 34.47
C GLY A 259 20.44 25.80 35.60
N THR A 260 20.90 26.05 36.84
CA THR A 260 20.43 25.34 38.04
C THR A 260 19.10 25.90 38.52
N CYS A 261 18.24 25.04 39.10
CA CYS A 261 16.96 25.50 39.65
C CYS A 261 17.15 26.18 41.00
N VAL A 262 16.72 27.44 41.07
CA VAL A 262 16.61 28.21 42.31
C VAL A 262 15.13 28.44 42.64
N ASN A 263 14.83 28.85 43.88
CA ASN A 263 13.45 29.10 44.29
C ASN A 263 12.82 30.29 43.57
N ASP A 264 13.59 31.35 43.30
CA ASP A 264 13.14 32.52 42.57
C ASP A 264 14.25 33.05 41.66
N THR A 265 14.06 32.92 40.35
CA THR A 265 15.05 33.35 39.35
C THR A 265 15.15 34.86 39.21
N GLU A 266 14.19 35.63 39.72
CA GLU A 266 14.27 37.10 39.72
C GLU A 266 15.37 37.63 40.65
N THR A 267 15.80 36.80 41.63
CA THR A 267 16.88 37.14 42.56
C THR A 267 18.29 36.86 42.01
N LEU A 268 18.39 36.23 40.83
CA LEU A 268 19.67 35.89 40.25
C LEU A 268 20.46 37.16 39.84
N PRO A 269 21.80 37.17 40.03
CA PRO A 269 22.63 38.28 39.57
C PRO A 269 22.56 38.47 38.04
N ASP A 270 22.61 39.72 37.59
CA ASP A 270 22.63 40.05 36.15
C ASP A 270 23.82 39.41 35.40
N THR A 271 24.92 39.11 36.10
CA THR A 271 26.06 38.38 35.54
C THR A 271 25.69 36.96 35.13
N VAL A 272 24.89 36.25 35.93
CA VAL A 272 24.37 34.90 35.63
C VAL A 272 23.39 34.96 34.46
N LEU A 273 22.46 35.93 34.47
CA LEU A 273 21.46 36.10 33.41
C LEU A 273 22.10 36.46 32.06
N ASN A 274 23.10 37.33 32.05
CA ASN A 274 23.85 37.67 30.83
C ASN A 274 24.68 36.50 30.31
N PHE A 275 25.26 35.70 31.21
CA PHE A 275 26.00 34.51 30.84
C PHE A 275 25.09 33.48 30.15
N ILE A 276 23.97 33.09 30.78
CA ILE A 276 23.08 32.07 30.20
C ILE A 276 22.47 32.55 28.88
N ARG A 277 22.18 33.85 28.75
CA ARG A 277 21.67 34.45 27.52
C ARG A 277 22.60 34.21 26.32
N SER A 278 23.91 34.27 26.54
CA SER A 278 24.93 34.14 25.50
C SER A 278 25.49 32.72 25.36
N HIS A 279 25.28 31.86 26.36
CA HIS A 279 25.80 30.49 26.45
C HIS A 279 24.70 29.43 26.67
N PRO A 280 23.68 29.34 25.80
CA PRO A 280 22.64 28.31 25.95
C PRO A 280 23.12 26.89 25.60
N LEU A 281 24.24 26.73 24.90
CA LEU A 281 24.74 25.46 24.37
C LEU A 281 25.86 24.87 25.26
N MET A 282 25.73 23.60 25.63
CA MET A 282 26.77 22.84 26.33
C MET A 282 27.86 22.35 25.37
N ASP A 283 29.09 22.26 25.86
CA ASP A 283 30.24 21.79 25.06
C ASP A 283 30.20 20.27 24.83
N SER A 284 29.91 19.51 25.89
CA SER A 284 29.80 18.06 25.86
C SER A 284 28.52 17.61 25.16
N ALA A 285 28.65 16.57 24.32
CA ALA A 285 27.49 15.84 23.81
C ALA A 285 27.02 14.80 24.83
N VAL A 286 25.73 14.55 24.90
CA VAL A 286 25.15 13.45 25.66
C VAL A 286 25.46 12.16 24.90
N THR A 287 26.26 11.30 25.51
CA THR A 287 26.62 9.97 24.99
C THR A 287 25.44 9.01 25.12
N HIS A 288 25.23 8.18 24.09
CA HIS A 288 24.27 7.08 24.14
C HIS A 288 24.80 5.93 25.01
N LYS A 289 23.90 5.14 25.59
CA LYS A 289 24.24 3.97 26.41
C LYS A 289 25.10 2.98 25.60
N ASN A 290 26.04 2.31 26.27
CA ASN A 290 26.89 1.24 25.71
C ASN A 290 27.81 1.66 24.54
N GLU A 291 28.00 2.97 24.31
CA GLU A 291 28.84 3.53 23.23
C GLU A 291 28.50 3.05 21.81
N ARG A 292 27.40 2.33 21.62
CA ARG A 292 26.89 1.89 20.31
C ARG A 292 25.37 2.05 20.21
N PRO A 293 24.82 2.25 19.00
CA PRO A 293 23.37 2.26 18.83
C PRO A 293 22.80 0.89 19.19
N VAL A 294 21.61 0.87 19.79
CA VAL A 294 20.87 -0.36 20.08
C VAL A 294 20.66 -1.16 18.81
N TYR A 295 20.21 -0.50 17.74
CA TYR A 295 20.01 -1.12 16.43
C TYR A 295 20.24 -0.08 15.34
N TYR A 296 20.80 -0.48 14.21
CA TYR A 296 20.92 0.38 13.03
C TYR A 296 20.71 -0.42 11.75
N LYS A 297 20.21 0.25 10.71
CA LYS A 297 19.94 -0.36 9.41
C LYS A 297 20.09 0.67 8.28
N ARG A 298 20.65 0.22 7.16
CA ARG A 298 20.80 1.01 5.92
C ARG A 298 19.51 1.00 5.11
N ASP A 299 19.35 1.98 4.24
CA ASP A 299 18.28 2.07 3.24
C ASP A 299 16.86 2.06 3.84
N ILE A 300 16.73 2.63 5.04
CA ILE A 300 15.44 2.77 5.73
C ILE A 300 15.41 4.03 6.57
N TYR A 301 14.23 4.67 6.66
CA TYR A 301 13.97 5.77 7.58
C TYR A 301 13.00 5.36 8.68
N PHE A 302 13.50 5.33 9.92
CA PHE A 302 12.65 5.20 11.09
C PHE A 302 11.96 6.53 11.40
N THR A 303 10.66 6.46 11.67
CA THR A 303 9.84 7.64 12.00
C THR A 303 9.56 7.67 13.50
N LYS A 304 8.64 6.82 13.97
CA LYS A 304 8.18 6.77 15.37
C LYS A 304 8.66 5.51 16.08
N LEU A 305 8.76 5.59 17.40
CA LEU A 305 9.26 4.52 18.25
C LEU A 305 8.41 4.41 19.50
N VAL A 306 8.11 3.17 19.91
CA VAL A 306 7.66 2.85 21.27
C VAL A 306 8.44 1.65 21.79
N VAL A 307 8.54 1.54 23.11
CA VAL A 307 9.36 0.54 23.78
C VAL A 307 8.54 -0.15 24.87
N ASP A 308 8.70 -1.47 24.97
CA ASP A 308 8.17 -2.28 26.06
C ASP A 308 9.32 -2.97 26.82
N MET A 309 9.09 -3.26 28.10
CA MET A 309 10.02 -3.99 28.95
C MET A 309 9.32 -5.26 29.43
N VAL A 310 9.94 -6.40 29.16
CA VAL A 310 9.38 -7.74 29.40
C VAL A 310 10.35 -8.52 30.27
N SER A 311 9.90 -8.92 31.45
CA SER A 311 10.66 -9.80 32.35
C SER A 311 10.14 -11.23 32.22
N VAL A 312 11.05 -12.18 32.04
CA VAL A 312 10.73 -13.59 31.87
C VAL A 312 11.48 -14.43 32.89
N ASP A 313 10.76 -15.29 33.62
CA ASP A 313 11.34 -16.28 34.53
C ASP A 313 11.61 -17.58 33.77
N ILE A 314 12.88 -17.91 33.56
CA ILE A 314 13.35 -19.16 32.97
C ILE A 314 14.07 -19.97 34.06
N GLY A 315 13.35 -20.93 34.66
CA GLY A 315 13.95 -21.86 35.61
C GLY A 315 14.42 -21.22 36.93
N GLY A 316 13.85 -20.09 37.33
CA GLY A 316 14.24 -19.34 38.53
C GLY A 316 15.18 -18.15 38.25
N LEU A 317 15.68 -18.00 37.02
CA LEU A 317 16.44 -16.83 36.58
C LEU A 317 15.49 -15.85 35.89
N VAL A 318 15.41 -14.61 36.40
CA VAL A 318 14.60 -13.55 35.79
C VAL A 318 15.46 -12.80 34.79
N LEU A 319 15.11 -12.92 33.50
CA LEU A 319 15.75 -12.23 32.40
C LEU A 319 14.88 -11.06 31.93
N ASP A 320 15.50 -9.89 31.79
CA ASP A 320 14.83 -8.67 31.33
C ASP A 320 15.15 -8.38 29.87
N TYR A 321 14.10 -8.22 29.06
CA TYR A 321 14.18 -7.89 27.64
C TYR A 321 13.57 -6.52 27.37
N THR A 322 14.27 -5.72 26.56
CA THR A 322 13.74 -4.45 26.05
C THR A 322 13.30 -4.64 24.59
N VAL A 323 12.01 -4.43 24.31
CA VAL A 323 11.43 -4.63 22.97
C VAL A 323 11.07 -3.30 22.34
N TYR A 324 11.64 -3.03 21.18
CA TYR A 324 11.46 -1.81 20.40
C TYR A 324 10.54 -2.06 19.22
N TYR A 325 9.57 -1.16 19.03
CA TYR A 325 8.70 -1.12 17.86
C TYR A 325 8.96 0.16 17.08
N ALA A 326 9.75 0.07 16.02
CA ALA A 326 10.14 1.20 15.19
C ALA A 326 9.33 1.28 13.90
N GLY A 327 8.53 2.34 13.76
CA GLY A 327 7.77 2.65 12.55
C GLY A 327 8.65 3.23 11.45
N THR A 328 8.17 3.15 10.20
CA THR A 328 8.89 3.60 9.01
C THR A 328 8.04 4.50 8.12
N ASP A 329 8.67 5.21 7.21
CA ASP A 329 8.06 6.04 6.18
C ASP A 329 7.28 5.24 5.11
N GLU A 330 7.51 3.92 5.03
CA GLU A 330 6.78 3.03 4.13
C GLU A 330 5.58 2.29 4.77
N GLY A 331 5.33 2.54 6.06
CA GLY A 331 4.19 1.92 6.77
C GLY A 331 4.48 0.57 7.42
N ARG A 332 5.76 0.26 7.63
CA ARG A 332 6.24 -0.98 8.27
C ARG A 332 6.69 -0.72 9.71
N VAL A 333 6.48 -1.70 10.60
CA VAL A 333 6.97 -1.67 11.99
C VAL A 333 8.02 -2.77 12.16
N HIS A 334 9.23 -2.38 12.59
CA HIS A 334 10.31 -3.30 12.92
C HIS A 334 10.27 -3.60 14.42
N LYS A 335 10.13 -4.89 14.78
CA LYS A 335 10.17 -5.39 16.15
C LYS A 335 11.59 -5.86 16.46
N ILE A 336 12.28 -5.20 17.38
CA ILE A 336 13.66 -5.47 17.78
C ILE A 336 13.68 -5.80 19.26
N VAL A 337 14.50 -6.75 19.69
CA VAL A 337 14.71 -7.04 21.11
C VAL A 337 16.17 -6.79 21.47
N GLU A 338 16.40 -6.26 22.67
CA GLU A 338 17.69 -6.07 23.30
C GLU A 338 17.72 -6.82 24.63
N TRP A 339 18.85 -7.45 24.93
CA TRP A 339 19.15 -8.10 26.21
C TRP A 339 20.62 -7.87 26.59
N GLU A 340 20.93 -8.04 27.87
CA GLU A 340 22.29 -8.01 28.38
C GLU A 340 22.80 -9.46 28.48
N SER A 341 24.01 -9.74 27.98
CA SER A 341 24.59 -11.09 27.95
C SER A 341 25.38 -11.39 29.23
N GLU A 342 25.04 -12.48 29.91
CA GLU A 342 25.84 -13.08 30.99
C GLU A 342 26.78 -14.14 30.39
N GLU A 343 27.95 -13.77 29.89
CA GLU A 343 29.08 -14.72 29.85
C GLU A 343 29.94 -14.46 31.08
N GLU A 344 30.52 -15.51 31.66
CA GLU A 344 31.22 -15.49 32.95
C GLU A 344 32.37 -14.46 32.99
N GLU A 345 32.69 -13.97 34.19
CA GLU A 345 33.94 -13.26 34.45
C GLU A 345 35.08 -14.26 34.29
N ASP A 346 35.83 -14.20 33.18
CA ASP A 346 37.17 -14.76 33.17
C ASP A 346 37.99 -13.93 34.17
N GLU A 347 38.27 -14.49 35.35
CA GLU A 347 38.94 -13.87 36.51
C GLU A 347 40.40 -13.41 36.26
N ASP A 348 40.88 -13.35 35.01
CA ASP A 348 42.31 -13.26 34.70
C ASP A 348 42.78 -11.99 33.94
N ASP A 349 41.95 -10.98 33.70
CA ASP A 349 42.41 -9.71 33.09
C ASP A 349 42.18 -8.49 34.01
N ASP A 350 43.29 -8.02 34.61
CA ASP A 350 43.45 -6.85 35.48
C ASP A 350 43.27 -5.49 34.74
N ASP A 351 42.55 -5.46 33.61
CA ASP A 351 42.43 -4.29 32.73
C ASP A 351 40.99 -3.73 32.71
N GLU A 352 40.84 -2.56 33.33
CA GLU A 352 39.76 -1.56 33.24
C GLU A 352 38.34 -2.07 32.87
N TYR A 353 37.45 -2.15 33.88
CA TYR A 353 35.98 -2.27 33.87
C TYR A 353 35.31 -2.01 32.50
N ARG A 354 35.37 -2.97 31.58
CA ARG A 354 34.64 -2.92 30.30
C ARG A 354 33.22 -3.43 30.51
N VAL A 355 32.26 -2.50 30.51
CA VAL A 355 30.83 -2.80 30.51
C VAL A 355 30.51 -3.72 29.32
N LYS A 356 30.04 -4.96 29.59
CA LYS A 356 29.68 -5.95 28.57
C LYS A 356 28.55 -5.40 27.68
N PRO A 357 28.65 -5.48 26.33
CA PRO A 357 27.77 -4.70 25.48
C PRO A 357 26.43 -5.41 25.22
N ALA A 358 25.31 -4.77 25.58
CA ALA A 358 23.95 -5.27 25.35
C ALA A 358 23.69 -5.57 23.86
N THR A 359 23.22 -6.77 23.54
CA THR A 359 23.05 -7.25 22.16
C THR A 359 21.60 -7.10 21.73
N SER A 360 21.39 -6.85 20.43
CA SER A 360 20.04 -6.73 19.86
C SER A 360 19.86 -7.53 18.57
N ILE A 361 18.63 -7.94 18.31
CA ILE A 361 18.26 -8.65 17.08
C ILE A 361 16.90 -8.17 16.55
N LEU A 362 16.76 -8.15 15.22
CA LEU A 362 15.48 -7.89 14.55
C LEU A 362 14.63 -9.17 14.56
N LEU A 363 13.54 -9.16 15.32
CA LEU A 363 12.64 -10.31 15.49
C LEU A 363 11.62 -10.45 14.37
N ASP A 364 10.96 -9.35 14.00
CA ASP A 364 9.91 -9.39 12.98
C ASP A 364 9.70 -8.03 12.30
N ILE A 365 9.06 -8.07 11.14
CA ILE A 365 8.62 -6.87 10.41
C ILE A 365 7.12 -7.01 10.13
N PHE A 366 6.35 -6.01 10.56
CA PHE A 366 4.91 -5.93 10.34
C PHE A 366 4.59 -4.91 9.25
N ASP A 367 3.86 -5.34 8.22
CA ASP A 367 3.28 -4.44 7.22
C ASP A 367 1.94 -3.90 7.75
N VAL A 368 1.95 -2.73 8.40
CA VAL A 368 0.79 -2.19 9.14
C VAL A 368 -0.05 -1.24 8.27
N THR A 369 0.62 -0.30 7.58
CA THR A 369 -0.01 0.70 6.71
C THR A 369 0.72 0.81 5.36
N PRO A 370 0.70 -0.24 4.50
CA PRO A 370 1.56 -0.31 3.31
C PRO A 370 1.42 0.92 2.39
N GLY A 371 2.53 1.60 2.14
CA GLY A 371 2.58 2.80 1.29
C GLY A 371 2.12 4.10 1.98
N GLU A 372 1.89 4.07 3.29
CA GLU A 372 1.51 5.23 4.12
C GLU A 372 2.52 5.40 5.28
N PRO A 373 3.22 6.55 5.39
CA PRO A 373 4.15 6.80 6.50
C PRO A 373 3.49 6.69 7.87
N ILE A 374 4.22 6.10 8.83
CA ILE A 374 3.75 6.07 10.22
C ILE A 374 4.00 7.43 10.87
N GLN A 375 2.91 8.12 11.22
CA GLN A 375 2.91 9.47 11.78
C GLN A 375 2.93 9.47 13.32
N ILE A 376 2.30 8.49 13.96
CA ILE A 376 2.27 8.37 15.42
C ILE A 376 2.18 6.90 15.85
N MET A 377 2.80 6.57 16.98
CA MET A 377 2.73 5.25 17.61
C MET A 377 2.54 5.42 19.11
N ASP A 378 1.75 4.52 19.71
CA ASP A 378 1.60 4.41 21.16
C ASP A 378 1.40 2.95 21.57
N ILE A 379 1.66 2.61 22.82
CA ILE A 379 1.61 1.25 23.34
C ILE A 379 0.84 1.20 24.67
N SER A 380 -0.05 0.22 24.78
CA SER A 380 -0.77 -0.07 26.02
C SER A 380 -0.33 -1.42 26.57
N LYS A 381 0.29 -1.40 27.75
CA LYS A 381 0.60 -2.61 28.52
C LYS A 381 -0.68 -3.30 29.03
N GLU A 382 -1.67 -2.51 29.44
CA GLU A 382 -2.95 -3.01 29.95
C GLU A 382 -3.72 -3.81 28.89
N HIS A 383 -3.84 -3.25 27.68
CA HIS A 383 -4.53 -3.92 26.56
C HIS A 383 -3.61 -4.81 25.73
N LYS A 384 -2.31 -4.89 26.08
CA LYS A 384 -1.27 -5.62 25.34
C LYS A 384 -1.30 -5.33 23.85
N ALA A 385 -1.40 -4.05 23.49
CA ALA A 385 -1.60 -3.62 22.10
C ALA A 385 -0.74 -2.42 21.73
N LEU A 386 -0.27 -2.43 20.49
CA LEU A 386 0.38 -1.35 19.78
C LEU A 386 -0.66 -0.60 18.93
N TYR A 387 -0.70 0.72 19.04
CA TYR A 387 -1.53 1.61 18.22
C TYR A 387 -0.64 2.37 17.25
N VAL A 388 -0.98 2.32 15.95
CA VAL A 388 -0.20 2.93 14.87
C VAL A 388 -1.12 3.82 14.04
N GLY A 389 -0.79 5.10 13.91
CA GLY A 389 -1.53 6.06 13.10
C GLY A 389 -0.78 6.48 11.84
N SER A 390 -1.48 6.51 10.72
CA SER A 390 -1.09 7.18 9.47
C SER A 390 -2.06 8.34 9.18
N ASP A 391 -1.83 9.08 8.09
CA ASP A 391 -2.74 10.15 7.65
C ASP A 391 -4.17 9.66 7.33
N TYR A 392 -4.35 8.36 7.10
CA TYR A 392 -5.62 7.78 6.64
C TYR A 392 -6.29 6.84 7.64
N ARG A 393 -5.54 6.27 8.60
CA ARG A 393 -6.08 5.21 9.47
C ARG A 393 -5.33 5.10 10.79
N VAL A 394 -6.00 4.51 11.76
CA VAL A 394 -5.40 3.98 12.98
C VAL A 394 -5.52 2.45 12.97
N LYS A 395 -4.43 1.76 13.31
CA LYS A 395 -4.34 0.31 13.41
C LYS A 395 -3.97 -0.09 14.82
N GLN A 396 -4.70 -1.06 15.36
CA GLN A 396 -4.34 -1.76 16.59
C GLN A 396 -3.69 -3.10 16.23
N VAL A 397 -2.57 -3.41 16.87
CA VAL A 397 -1.75 -4.59 16.63
C VAL A 397 -1.43 -5.23 17.98
N ASP A 398 -1.81 -6.48 18.19
CA ASP A 398 -1.55 -7.15 19.48
C ASP A 398 -0.04 -7.35 19.70
N LEU A 399 0.46 -7.13 20.92
CA LEU A 399 1.87 -7.36 21.24
C LEU A 399 2.21 -8.86 21.24
N VAL A 400 1.24 -9.68 21.64
CA VAL A 400 1.38 -11.13 21.85
C VAL A 400 0.61 -11.88 20.76
N MET A 401 1.26 -12.17 19.63
CA MET A 401 0.65 -12.90 18.50
C MET A 401 1.13 -14.36 18.39
N CYS A 402 1.67 -14.95 19.45
CA CYS A 402 2.40 -16.23 19.43
C CYS A 402 1.73 -17.32 18.58
N ASN A 403 0.49 -17.71 18.91
CA ASN A 403 -0.22 -18.79 18.21
C ASN A 403 -0.63 -18.43 16.77
N ARG A 404 -0.84 -17.14 16.49
CA ARG A 404 -1.31 -16.67 15.17
C ARG A 404 -0.15 -16.41 14.20
N ARG A 405 1.00 -15.98 14.71
CA ARG A 405 2.14 -15.49 13.93
C ARG A 405 3.23 -16.54 13.77
N TYR A 406 3.42 -17.41 14.76
CA TYR A 406 4.51 -18.40 14.77
C TYR A 406 3.94 -19.83 14.76
N ASP A 407 4.17 -20.51 13.64
CA ASP A 407 3.80 -21.91 13.39
C ASP A 407 5.00 -22.87 13.48
N SER A 408 6.18 -22.32 13.80
CA SER A 408 7.45 -23.04 13.91
C SER A 408 8.12 -22.73 15.23
N CYS A 409 8.70 -23.76 15.86
CA CYS A 409 9.46 -23.63 17.11
C CYS A 409 10.53 -22.54 16.99
N LEU A 410 11.32 -22.55 15.91
CA LEU A 410 12.45 -21.65 15.74
C LEU A 410 12.06 -20.17 15.84
N ARG A 411 10.92 -19.76 15.24
CA ARG A 411 10.46 -18.37 15.38
C ARG A 411 9.82 -18.10 16.74
N CYS A 412 9.15 -19.09 17.30
CA CYS A 412 8.44 -18.95 18.57
C CYS A 412 9.39 -18.70 19.73
N VAL A 413 10.51 -19.42 19.80
CA VAL A 413 11.45 -19.37 20.93
C VAL A 413 12.22 -18.05 21.00
N HIS A 414 12.40 -17.35 19.88
CA HIS A 414 13.12 -16.08 19.84
C HIS A 414 12.28 -14.86 20.25
N ASP A 415 10.94 -14.98 20.31
CA ASP A 415 10.10 -13.85 20.70
C ASP A 415 9.88 -13.85 22.22
N PRO A 416 10.30 -12.79 22.96
CA PRO A 416 10.23 -12.77 24.42
C PRO A 416 8.80 -12.88 24.99
N TYR A 417 7.78 -12.60 24.19
CA TYR A 417 6.37 -12.77 24.60
C TYR A 417 5.88 -14.22 24.46
N CYS A 418 6.63 -15.10 23.81
CA CYS A 418 6.18 -16.39 23.34
C CYS A 418 7.02 -17.55 23.87
N GLY A 419 6.42 -18.74 23.95
CA GLY A 419 7.11 -19.99 24.24
C GLY A 419 6.51 -21.14 23.43
N TRP A 420 7.35 -22.09 23.04
CA TRP A 420 6.95 -23.25 22.25
C TRP A 420 6.52 -24.40 23.17
N ASP A 421 5.30 -24.87 22.96
CA ASP A 421 4.77 -26.07 23.61
C ASP A 421 5.09 -27.29 22.73
N LYS A 422 6.08 -28.09 23.16
CA LYS A 422 6.54 -29.26 22.43
C LYS A 422 5.47 -30.35 22.32
N ASP A 423 4.68 -30.55 23.38
CA ASP A 423 3.67 -31.61 23.43
C ASP A 423 2.46 -31.27 22.55
N ALA A 424 2.06 -29.99 22.55
CA ALA A 424 0.96 -29.51 21.71
C ALA A 424 1.42 -29.08 20.30
N ASN A 425 2.73 -28.99 20.06
CA ASN A 425 3.35 -28.52 18.82
C ASN A 425 2.78 -27.17 18.32
N VAL A 426 2.65 -26.21 19.23
CA VAL A 426 2.10 -24.87 18.96
C VAL A 426 2.84 -23.80 19.75
N CYS A 427 2.89 -22.60 19.19
CA CYS A 427 3.42 -21.43 19.89
C CYS A 427 2.35 -20.80 20.78
N LYS A 428 2.68 -20.51 22.05
CA LYS A 428 1.77 -19.91 23.03
C LYS A 428 2.42 -18.69 23.68
N PRO A 429 1.64 -17.80 24.34
CA PRO A 429 2.22 -16.83 25.25
C PRO A 429 3.14 -17.53 26.26
N TYR A 430 4.28 -16.92 26.57
CA TYR A 430 5.26 -17.55 27.45
C TYR A 430 4.65 -17.91 28.81
N SER A 431 5.00 -19.09 29.30
CA SER A 431 4.72 -19.57 30.64
C SER A 431 5.81 -20.57 31.04
N PRO A 432 6.16 -20.69 32.34
CA PRO A 432 7.18 -21.63 32.78
C PRO A 432 6.92 -23.06 32.26
N GLY A 433 7.96 -23.69 31.72
CA GLY A 433 7.89 -25.02 31.10
C GLY A 433 7.73 -25.02 29.57
N LEU A 434 7.47 -23.86 28.95
CA LEU A 434 7.57 -23.72 27.49
C LEU A 434 9.02 -23.43 27.06
N LEU A 435 9.39 -23.89 25.86
CA LEU A 435 10.72 -23.60 25.32
C LEU A 435 10.81 -22.13 24.88
N GLN A 436 11.87 -21.44 25.26
CA GLN A 436 12.20 -20.07 24.83
C GLN A 436 13.71 -19.90 24.85
N ASP A 437 14.25 -19.20 23.84
CA ASP A 437 15.67 -18.87 23.70
C ASP A 437 15.83 -17.61 22.84
N VAL A 438 15.70 -16.44 23.47
CA VAL A 438 15.80 -15.14 22.78
C VAL A 438 17.25 -14.83 22.40
N SER A 439 18.20 -15.24 23.25
CA SER A 439 19.65 -15.04 23.07
C SER A 439 20.28 -15.94 22.00
N ASN A 440 19.57 -16.98 21.55
CA ASN A 440 20.09 -18.01 20.65
C ASN A 440 21.34 -18.71 21.22
N SER A 441 21.33 -18.95 22.53
CA SER A 441 22.40 -19.66 23.25
C SER A 441 22.30 -21.18 23.11
N THR A 442 21.10 -21.71 22.88
CA THR A 442 20.82 -23.15 22.72
C THR A 442 20.30 -23.45 21.31
N ILE A 443 21.23 -23.64 20.39
CA ILE A 443 20.97 -23.78 18.94
C ILE A 443 20.05 -24.98 18.59
N ASP A 444 20.07 -26.05 19.41
CA ASP A 444 19.35 -27.31 19.21
C ASP A 444 18.00 -27.40 19.96
N VAL A 445 17.57 -26.31 20.61
CA VAL A 445 16.34 -26.27 21.44
C VAL A 445 15.10 -26.74 20.68
N CYS A 446 15.05 -26.50 19.36
CA CYS A 446 13.92 -26.84 18.50
C CYS A 446 14.05 -28.17 17.74
N ASP A 447 15.19 -28.84 17.76
CA ASP A 447 15.45 -30.01 16.90
C ASP A 447 14.46 -31.15 17.16
N SER A 448 14.13 -31.39 18.43
CA SER A 448 13.16 -32.40 18.84
C SER A 448 11.70 -32.04 18.51
N SER A 449 11.44 -30.78 18.17
CA SER A 449 10.12 -30.28 17.76
C SER A 449 9.94 -30.30 16.24
N VAL A 450 10.98 -30.57 15.46
CA VAL A 450 10.89 -30.63 14.00
C VAL A 450 10.21 -31.93 13.56
N ILE A 451 8.94 -31.81 13.15
CA ILE A 451 8.17 -32.94 12.62
C ILE A 451 8.65 -33.29 11.22
N LYS A 452 8.91 -34.58 11.00
CA LYS A 452 9.25 -35.14 9.69
C LYS A 452 7.99 -35.27 8.82
N LYS A 453 7.81 -34.37 7.86
CA LYS A 453 6.65 -34.37 6.95
C LYS A 453 6.81 -35.48 5.90
N LYS A 454 5.90 -36.46 5.90
CA LYS A 454 5.90 -37.54 4.89
C LYS A 454 5.32 -37.04 3.57
N MET A 455 6.06 -37.22 2.48
CA MET A 455 5.68 -36.81 1.12
C MET A 455 5.64 -38.04 0.23
N MET A 456 4.50 -38.32 -0.40
CA MET A 456 4.37 -39.34 -1.43
C MET A 456 4.39 -38.69 -2.80
N VAL A 457 5.27 -39.16 -3.69
CA VAL A 457 5.46 -38.60 -5.03
C VAL A 457 5.47 -39.74 -6.03
N THR A 458 4.88 -39.54 -7.21
CA THR A 458 4.93 -40.56 -8.26
C THR A 458 6.21 -40.42 -9.07
N TRP A 459 6.67 -41.53 -9.61
CA TRP A 459 7.87 -41.55 -10.46
C TRP A 459 7.75 -40.54 -11.62
N GLY A 460 8.79 -39.73 -11.82
CA GLY A 460 8.87 -38.71 -12.87
C GLY A 460 8.21 -37.36 -12.55
N GLN A 461 7.41 -37.24 -11.48
CA GLN A 461 6.87 -35.94 -11.05
C GLN A 461 7.95 -35.04 -10.44
N SER A 462 7.73 -33.72 -10.45
CA SER A 462 8.58 -32.77 -9.73
C SER A 462 8.00 -32.50 -8.34
N LEU A 463 8.87 -32.45 -7.32
CA LEU A 463 8.49 -32.25 -5.92
C LEU A 463 9.06 -30.92 -5.41
N HIS A 464 8.25 -30.11 -4.75
CA HIS A 464 8.70 -28.91 -4.04
C HIS A 464 8.66 -29.14 -2.51
N LEU A 465 9.79 -28.93 -1.87
CA LEU A 465 9.99 -29.00 -0.42
C LEU A 465 10.33 -27.60 0.11
N GLY A 466 9.43 -27.00 0.87
CA GLY A 466 9.64 -25.68 1.48
C GLY A 466 9.28 -25.69 2.97
N CYS A 467 10.18 -25.17 3.81
CA CYS A 467 9.88 -25.04 5.24
C CYS A 467 8.79 -24.01 5.52
N PHE A 468 8.80 -22.92 4.77
CA PHE A 468 7.80 -21.85 4.84
C PHE A 468 7.09 -21.70 3.50
N GLN A 469 5.82 -21.32 3.53
CA GLN A 469 5.09 -20.94 2.31
C GLN A 469 5.63 -19.61 1.72
N LYS A 470 6.02 -18.69 2.61
CA LYS A 470 6.78 -17.48 2.30
C LYS A 470 7.77 -17.27 3.43
N MET A 471 9.05 -17.12 3.10
CA MET A 471 10.10 -16.91 4.07
C MET A 471 9.85 -15.58 4.81
N PRO A 472 9.89 -15.57 6.15
CA PRO A 472 9.82 -14.33 6.91
C PRO A 472 10.91 -13.36 6.44
N ALA A 473 10.55 -12.08 6.27
CA ALA A 473 11.47 -11.08 5.72
C ALA A 473 12.78 -10.97 6.52
N VAL A 474 12.72 -11.18 7.85
CA VAL A 474 13.89 -11.18 8.74
C VAL A 474 14.87 -12.33 8.49
N LEU A 475 14.39 -13.44 7.92
CA LEU A 475 15.22 -14.61 7.59
C LEU A 475 15.68 -14.62 6.14
N SER A 476 15.10 -13.79 5.26
CA SER A 476 15.36 -13.82 3.81
C SER A 476 16.82 -13.60 3.40
N SER A 477 17.63 -12.97 4.24
CA SER A 477 19.07 -12.78 3.99
C SER A 477 19.95 -13.92 4.54
N GLN A 478 19.37 -14.87 5.28
CA GLN A 478 20.09 -15.99 5.86
C GLN A 478 20.28 -17.11 4.84
N THR A 479 21.45 -17.72 4.81
CA THR A 479 21.74 -18.82 3.90
C THR A 479 21.20 -20.14 4.43
N VAL A 480 20.55 -20.91 3.56
CA VAL A 480 19.98 -22.22 3.88
C VAL A 480 20.80 -23.33 3.23
N THR A 481 20.93 -24.48 3.90
CA THR A 481 21.58 -25.67 3.36
C THR A 481 20.66 -26.87 3.43
N TRP A 482 20.52 -27.58 2.30
CA TRP A 482 19.75 -28.82 2.21
C TRP A 482 20.65 -30.06 2.26
N TYR A 483 20.20 -31.09 2.97
CA TYR A 483 20.84 -32.40 3.05
C TYR A 483 19.86 -33.49 2.64
N HIS A 484 20.34 -34.48 1.87
CA HIS A 484 19.59 -35.68 1.53
C HIS A 484 20.21 -36.90 2.24
N TYR A 485 19.35 -37.73 2.81
CA TYR A 485 19.68 -38.99 3.47
C TYR A 485 19.08 -40.13 2.65
N SER A 486 19.89 -40.68 1.75
CA SER A 486 19.52 -41.83 0.92
C SER A 486 20.00 -43.13 1.56
N LYS A 487 19.36 -44.25 1.23
CA LYS A 487 19.77 -45.59 1.70
C LYS A 487 21.19 -45.96 1.22
N GLU A 488 21.62 -45.47 0.06
CA GLU A 488 22.89 -45.83 -0.56
C GLU A 488 24.06 -44.92 -0.15
N LYS A 489 23.85 -43.59 -0.08
CA LYS A 489 24.91 -42.59 0.13
C LYS A 489 24.97 -42.03 1.54
N GLY A 490 24.08 -42.43 2.44
CA GLY A 490 23.93 -41.81 3.76
C GLY A 490 23.57 -40.32 3.63
N ARG A 491 24.06 -39.48 4.55
CA ARG A 491 23.85 -38.02 4.54
C ARG A 491 24.83 -37.33 3.61
N TYR A 492 24.33 -36.58 2.62
CA TYR A 492 25.14 -35.69 1.81
C TYR A 492 24.47 -34.34 1.58
N LYS A 493 25.28 -33.29 1.43
CA LYS A 493 24.81 -31.94 1.11
C LYS A 493 24.31 -31.90 -0.33
N ILE A 494 23.11 -31.35 -0.55
CA ILE A 494 22.55 -31.18 -1.87
C ILE A 494 23.27 -30.04 -2.58
N GLN A 495 23.73 -30.32 -3.80
CA GLN A 495 24.26 -29.32 -4.71
C GLN A 495 23.20 -28.98 -5.74
N PHE A 496 22.84 -27.71 -5.83
CA PHE A 496 21.84 -27.24 -6.77
C PHE A 496 22.33 -27.38 -8.20
N ARG A 497 21.49 -27.96 -9.04
CA ARG A 497 21.72 -28.22 -10.47
C ARG A 497 20.41 -28.02 -11.21
N ALA A 498 20.47 -27.33 -12.35
CA ALA A 498 19.30 -26.93 -13.13
C ALA A 498 18.45 -28.12 -13.62
N ASP A 499 19.05 -29.30 -13.75
CA ASP A 499 18.43 -30.53 -14.24
C ASP A 499 17.83 -31.41 -13.12
N LYS A 500 18.16 -31.15 -11.84
CA LYS A 500 17.73 -32.03 -10.73
C LYS A 500 17.28 -31.32 -9.46
N TYR A 501 18.09 -30.44 -8.90
CA TYR A 501 17.82 -29.78 -7.62
C TYR A 501 17.85 -28.26 -7.80
N ILE A 502 16.70 -27.61 -7.76
CA ILE A 502 16.59 -26.15 -7.93
C ILE A 502 16.25 -25.50 -6.59
N GLU A 503 16.93 -24.41 -6.27
CA GLU A 503 16.59 -23.55 -5.13
C GLU A 503 15.54 -22.51 -5.53
N THR A 504 14.51 -22.32 -4.70
CA THR A 504 13.51 -21.26 -4.91
C THR A 504 13.93 -19.94 -4.26
N SER A 505 13.28 -18.83 -4.62
CA SER A 505 13.53 -17.52 -3.98
C SER A 505 13.22 -17.49 -2.47
N GLU A 506 12.45 -18.47 -1.99
CA GLU A 506 12.10 -18.66 -0.58
C GLU A 506 12.97 -19.75 0.07
N HIS A 507 14.12 -20.07 -0.53
CA HIS A 507 15.08 -21.10 -0.11
C HIS A 507 14.51 -22.54 -0.02
N GLY A 508 13.41 -22.80 -0.73
CA GLY A 508 12.85 -24.13 -0.92
C GLY A 508 13.67 -24.97 -1.91
N LEU A 509 13.53 -26.30 -1.83
CA LEU A 509 14.16 -27.26 -2.72
C LEU A 509 13.12 -27.83 -3.69
N VAL A 510 13.36 -27.70 -4.99
CA VAL A 510 12.61 -28.39 -6.04
C VAL A 510 13.43 -29.55 -6.59
N ILE A 511 12.88 -30.75 -6.51
CA ILE A 511 13.45 -31.98 -7.08
C ILE A 511 12.73 -32.26 -8.40
N ILE A 512 13.46 -32.18 -9.51
CA ILE A 512 12.93 -32.43 -10.86
C ILE A 512 13.01 -33.93 -11.17
N ALA A 513 11.99 -34.44 -11.86
CA ALA A 513 11.91 -35.82 -12.36
C ALA A 513 12.30 -36.85 -11.28
N VAL A 514 11.51 -36.91 -10.21
CA VAL A 514 11.78 -37.76 -9.03
C VAL A 514 11.89 -39.23 -9.44
N THR A 515 12.95 -39.88 -8.99
CA THR A 515 13.26 -41.30 -9.22
C THR A 515 13.34 -42.05 -7.89
N GLU A 516 13.43 -43.37 -7.92
CA GLU A 516 13.60 -44.18 -6.70
C GLU A 516 14.86 -43.79 -5.90
N ALA A 517 15.91 -43.28 -6.55
CA ALA A 517 17.13 -42.80 -5.88
C ALA A 517 16.92 -41.51 -5.07
N ASP A 518 15.82 -40.79 -5.31
CA ASP A 518 15.43 -39.60 -4.56
C ASP A 518 14.56 -39.94 -3.34
N GLU A 519 14.26 -41.22 -3.11
CA GLU A 519 13.60 -41.70 -1.89
C GLU A 519 14.54 -41.52 -0.69
N GLY A 520 14.02 -40.90 0.38
CA GLY A 520 14.79 -40.67 1.59
C GLY A 520 14.35 -39.45 2.38
N ARG A 521 15.16 -39.12 3.40
CA ARG A 521 14.92 -37.96 4.27
C ARG A 521 15.65 -36.74 3.74
N TYR A 522 14.96 -35.59 3.71
CA TYR A 522 15.50 -34.30 3.32
C TYR A 522 15.42 -33.33 4.50
N ASP A 523 16.56 -32.76 4.89
CA ASP A 523 16.64 -31.80 5.98
C ASP A 523 17.11 -30.45 5.49
N CYS A 524 16.45 -29.39 5.95
CA CYS A 524 16.75 -28.01 5.65
C CYS A 524 17.33 -27.34 6.90
N TRP A 525 18.54 -26.81 6.79
CA TRP A 525 19.28 -26.18 7.88
C TRP A 525 19.49 -24.69 7.62
N MET A 526 19.38 -23.87 8.64
CA MET A 526 19.71 -22.44 8.60
C MET A 526 20.80 -22.19 9.64
N GLY A 527 22.04 -21.98 9.19
CA GLY A 527 23.21 -22.02 10.07
C GLY A 527 23.34 -23.39 10.74
N ALA A 528 23.28 -23.40 12.07
CA ALA A 528 23.40 -24.62 12.88
C ALA A 528 22.05 -25.16 13.39
N SER A 529 20.91 -24.51 13.09
CA SER A 529 19.58 -24.96 13.52
C SER A 529 18.82 -25.70 12.43
N LEU A 530 18.15 -26.80 12.79
CA LEU A 530 17.29 -27.55 11.87
C LEU A 530 15.95 -26.83 11.67
N LEU A 531 15.64 -26.44 10.43
CA LEU A 531 14.45 -25.64 10.12
C LEU A 531 13.22 -26.52 9.85
N CYS A 532 13.38 -27.53 9.01
CA CYS A 532 12.35 -28.51 8.73
C CYS A 532 12.92 -29.81 8.16
N SER A 533 12.14 -30.90 8.25
CA SER A 533 12.50 -32.22 7.76
C SER A 533 11.37 -32.85 6.96
N PHE A 534 11.70 -33.49 5.85
CA PHE A 534 10.78 -34.22 4.98
C PHE A 534 11.24 -35.67 4.81
N ASN A 535 10.29 -36.57 4.61
CA ASN A 535 10.55 -37.96 4.26
C ASN A 535 9.81 -38.30 2.97
N VAL A 536 10.54 -38.44 1.88
CA VAL A 536 10.00 -38.64 0.53
C VAL A 536 9.94 -40.13 0.21
N THR A 537 8.79 -40.61 -0.23
CA THR A 537 8.55 -41.98 -0.71
C THR A 537 8.04 -41.94 -2.14
N VAL A 538 8.59 -42.79 -3.01
CA VAL A 538 8.27 -42.78 -4.45
C VAL A 538 7.36 -43.95 -4.80
N ASP A 539 6.18 -43.66 -5.36
CA ASP A 539 5.22 -44.67 -5.81
C ASP A 539 5.42 -44.96 -7.32
N ALA A 540 5.90 -46.17 -7.63
CA ALA A 540 6.09 -46.67 -8.99
C ALA A 540 4.82 -47.35 -9.57
N HIS A 541 3.77 -47.58 -8.77
CA HIS A 541 2.72 -48.56 -9.08
C HIS A 541 1.48 -48.02 -9.82
N ARG A 542 1.47 -46.74 -10.27
CA ARG A 542 0.29 -46.06 -10.84
C ARG A 542 0.30 -45.82 -12.36
N CYS A 543 0.85 -46.73 -13.16
CA CYS A 543 0.50 -46.82 -14.60
C CYS A 543 -0.82 -47.60 -14.83
N SER A 544 -1.80 -47.48 -13.92
CA SER A 544 -3.14 -48.09 -14.04
C SER A 544 -4.24 -47.07 -13.67
N PRO A 545 -5.42 -47.05 -14.32
CA PRO A 545 -6.46 -46.05 -14.08
C PRO A 545 -7.06 -46.17 -12.66
N PRO A 546 -7.30 -45.05 -11.93
CA PRO A 546 -7.76 -45.10 -10.54
C PRO A 546 -9.28 -45.27 -10.39
N ALA A 547 -9.68 -46.01 -9.35
CA ALA A 547 -11.03 -46.58 -9.19
C ALA A 547 -11.97 -45.87 -8.17
N LYS A 548 -11.65 -44.67 -7.66
CA LYS A 548 -12.53 -43.98 -6.67
C LYS A 548 -12.69 -42.48 -6.93
N SER A 549 -13.93 -42.00 -6.78
CA SER A 549 -14.39 -40.67 -7.17
C SER A 549 -13.98 -39.51 -6.25
N ASN A 550 -13.53 -39.78 -5.02
CA ASN A 550 -13.18 -38.71 -4.07
C ASN A 550 -11.75 -38.16 -4.24
N ASP A 551 -10.85 -38.90 -4.91
CA ASP A 551 -9.51 -38.39 -5.26
C ASP A 551 -9.57 -37.41 -6.45
N TYR A 552 -10.66 -37.41 -7.22
CA TYR A 552 -10.90 -36.42 -8.28
C TYR A 552 -11.10 -35.00 -7.73
N GLN A 553 -11.75 -34.82 -6.57
CA GLN A 553 -12.20 -33.50 -6.12
C GLN A 553 -11.08 -32.59 -5.57
N LYS A 554 -10.01 -33.16 -5.01
CA LYS A 554 -8.94 -32.38 -4.37
C LYS A 554 -7.88 -31.90 -5.35
N ILE A 555 -7.55 -32.72 -6.35
CA ILE A 555 -6.65 -32.35 -7.46
C ILE A 555 -7.34 -31.33 -8.40
N TYR A 556 -8.67 -31.44 -8.57
CA TYR A 556 -9.45 -30.52 -9.41
C TYR A 556 -9.57 -29.11 -8.84
N SER A 557 -9.49 -28.92 -7.51
CA SER A 557 -9.55 -27.61 -6.86
C SER A 557 -8.31 -26.74 -7.13
N ASP A 558 -7.12 -27.32 -7.04
CA ASP A 558 -5.86 -26.60 -7.29
C ASP A 558 -5.61 -26.40 -8.80
N TRP A 559 -6.07 -27.36 -9.62
CA TRP A 559 -6.17 -27.17 -11.07
C TRP A 559 -7.16 -26.05 -11.42
N CYS A 560 -8.32 -25.96 -10.75
CA CYS A 560 -9.32 -24.91 -10.96
C CYS A 560 -8.76 -23.49 -10.71
N HIS A 561 -7.83 -23.31 -9.78
CA HIS A 561 -7.27 -21.99 -9.46
C HIS A 561 -6.23 -21.51 -10.50
N GLU A 562 -5.40 -22.40 -11.07
CA GLU A 562 -4.57 -22.10 -12.25
C GLU A 562 -5.43 -22.01 -13.53
N PHE A 563 -6.44 -22.87 -13.66
CA PHE A 563 -7.39 -22.89 -14.77
C PHE A 563 -8.30 -21.65 -14.78
N GLU A 564 -8.51 -20.98 -13.64
CA GLU A 564 -9.20 -19.69 -13.58
C GLU A 564 -8.33 -18.49 -13.95
N LYS A 565 -7.03 -18.52 -13.60
CA LYS A 565 -6.05 -17.58 -14.16
C LYS A 565 -5.93 -17.75 -15.68
N TYR A 566 -5.93 -18.99 -16.15
CA TYR A 566 -5.99 -19.36 -17.57
C TYR A 566 -7.28 -18.86 -18.24
N LYS A 567 -8.45 -19.10 -17.63
CA LYS A 567 -9.75 -18.57 -18.10
C LYS A 567 -9.81 -17.04 -18.10
N SER A 568 -9.22 -16.36 -17.11
CA SER A 568 -9.18 -14.89 -17.04
C SER A 568 -8.31 -14.28 -18.16
N ALA A 569 -7.21 -14.94 -18.52
CA ALA A 569 -6.38 -14.59 -19.67
C ALA A 569 -7.12 -14.84 -21.00
N MET A 570 -7.75 -16.01 -21.19
CA MET A 570 -8.63 -16.34 -22.33
C MET A 570 -9.72 -15.28 -22.54
N LYS A 571 -10.44 -14.92 -21.48
CA LYS A 571 -11.59 -13.99 -21.53
C LYS A 571 -11.19 -12.53 -21.76
N THR A 572 -9.98 -12.16 -21.33
CA THR A 572 -9.37 -10.87 -21.66
C THR A 572 -8.89 -10.86 -23.12
N TRP A 573 -8.59 -12.03 -23.69
CA TRP A 573 -8.16 -12.21 -25.07
C TRP A 573 -9.33 -12.18 -26.07
N GLU A 574 -10.42 -12.91 -25.79
CA GLU A 574 -11.66 -12.90 -26.60
C GLU A 574 -12.19 -11.48 -26.87
N LYS A 575 -12.15 -10.61 -25.85
CA LYS A 575 -12.57 -9.19 -25.98
C LYS A 575 -11.69 -8.40 -26.95
N LYS A 576 -10.38 -8.70 -26.97
CA LYS A 576 -9.42 -8.03 -27.86
C LYS A 576 -9.58 -8.54 -29.27
N GLN A 577 -9.79 -9.84 -29.45
CA GLN A 577 -10.04 -10.43 -30.76
C GLN A 577 -11.30 -9.86 -31.41
N ALA A 578 -12.41 -9.78 -30.65
CA ALA A 578 -13.66 -9.19 -31.12
C ALA A 578 -13.55 -7.70 -31.49
N GLU A 579 -12.66 -6.96 -30.82
CA GLU A 579 -12.33 -5.59 -31.21
C GLU A 579 -11.64 -5.57 -32.59
N ILE A 580 -10.58 -6.37 -32.78
CA ILE A 580 -9.83 -6.41 -34.04
C ILE A 580 -10.74 -6.81 -35.20
N ASP A 581 -11.55 -7.85 -35.04
CA ASP A 581 -12.46 -8.31 -36.10
C ASP A 581 -13.50 -7.23 -36.46
N SER A 582 -13.97 -6.48 -35.45
CA SER A 582 -14.87 -5.34 -35.66
C SER A 582 -14.18 -4.20 -36.40
N LEU A 583 -12.91 -3.91 -36.10
CA LEU A 583 -12.13 -2.85 -36.74
C LEU A 583 -11.71 -3.20 -38.17
N VAL A 584 -11.31 -4.45 -38.43
CA VAL A 584 -11.00 -4.94 -39.78
C VAL A 584 -12.23 -4.80 -40.67
N SER A 585 -13.40 -5.20 -40.15
CA SER A 585 -14.67 -5.00 -40.86
C SER A 585 -15.08 -3.52 -40.98
N LEU A 586 -14.79 -2.68 -39.98
CA LEU A 586 -15.08 -1.25 -40.00
C LEU A 586 -14.30 -0.50 -41.08
N LEU A 587 -13.01 -0.81 -41.18
CA LEU A 587 -12.03 -0.17 -42.07
C LEU A 587 -11.96 -0.85 -43.44
N ASN A 588 -12.67 -1.96 -43.63
CA ASN A 588 -12.66 -2.77 -44.85
C ASN A 588 -11.25 -3.23 -45.25
N ILE A 589 -10.50 -3.72 -44.27
CA ILE A 589 -9.13 -4.20 -44.46
C ILE A 589 -9.15 -5.69 -44.81
N ASP A 590 -8.42 -6.09 -45.86
CA ASP A 590 -8.15 -7.50 -46.14
C ASP A 590 -6.97 -7.96 -45.27
N MET A 591 -7.28 -8.71 -44.21
CA MET A 591 -6.30 -9.21 -43.25
C MET A 591 -6.35 -10.74 -43.21
N LYS A 592 -5.20 -11.38 -43.47
CA LYS A 592 -5.07 -12.84 -43.44
C LYS A 592 -4.21 -13.27 -42.27
N TYR A 593 -4.68 -14.25 -41.49
CA TYR A 593 -3.89 -14.82 -40.40
C TYR A 593 -2.89 -15.83 -40.95
N VAL A 594 -1.60 -15.54 -40.81
CA VAL A 594 -0.50 -16.49 -41.05
C VAL A 594 -0.31 -17.37 -39.83
N LEU A 595 -0.26 -16.75 -38.66
CA LEU A 595 -0.35 -17.41 -37.37
C LEU A 595 -1.55 -16.84 -36.63
N LYS A 596 -2.62 -17.63 -36.57
CA LYS A 596 -3.76 -17.30 -35.71
C LYS A 596 -3.27 -17.29 -34.26
N PRO A 597 -3.70 -16.29 -33.48
CA PRO A 597 -3.32 -16.24 -32.07
C PRO A 597 -3.86 -17.46 -31.33
N LYS A 598 -3.00 -18.14 -30.57
CA LYS A 598 -3.41 -19.21 -29.64
C LYS A 598 -3.86 -18.60 -28.31
N GLU A 599 -4.65 -19.35 -27.54
CA GLU A 599 -5.27 -18.90 -26.28
C GLU A 599 -4.29 -18.30 -25.26
N GLU A 600 -3.00 -18.69 -25.29
CA GLU A 600 -1.95 -18.21 -24.39
C GLU A 600 -0.94 -17.24 -25.04
N GLU A 601 -1.01 -17.00 -26.36
CA GLU A 601 -0.01 -16.20 -27.07
C GLU A 601 -0.49 -14.74 -27.22
N PRO A 602 0.21 -13.73 -26.64
CA PRO A 602 -0.25 -12.34 -26.65
C PRO A 602 0.01 -11.61 -27.99
N TYR A 603 0.27 -12.36 -29.07
CA TYR A 603 0.61 -11.87 -30.40
C TYR A 603 -0.07 -12.71 -31.47
N CYS A 604 -0.14 -12.18 -32.69
CA CYS A 604 -0.53 -12.89 -33.89
C CYS A 604 0.39 -12.48 -35.04
N ILE A 605 0.48 -13.33 -36.07
CA ILE A 605 1.18 -12.98 -37.32
C ILE A 605 0.13 -12.90 -38.41
N VAL A 606 0.06 -11.75 -39.04
CA VAL A 606 -0.96 -11.41 -40.03
C VAL A 606 -0.32 -10.80 -41.25
N GLU A 607 -0.90 -11.07 -42.41
CA GLU A 607 -0.60 -10.44 -43.68
C GLU A 607 -1.60 -9.34 -43.95
N PHE A 608 -1.07 -8.17 -44.32
CA PHE A 608 -1.83 -7.00 -44.78
C PHE A 608 -1.42 -6.66 -46.21
N GLN A 609 -2.34 -6.04 -46.96
CA GLN A 609 -2.07 -5.57 -48.33
C GLN A 609 -1.13 -4.35 -48.35
N SER A 610 -1.17 -3.50 -47.31
CA SER A 610 -0.32 -2.31 -47.24
C SER A 610 0.03 -1.90 -45.79
N GLU A 611 1.13 -1.16 -45.61
CA GLU A 611 1.49 -0.53 -44.32
C GLU A 611 0.42 0.50 -43.88
N THR A 612 -0.28 1.12 -44.85
CA THR A 612 -1.32 2.10 -44.56
C THR A 612 -2.49 1.46 -43.80
N ASP A 613 -2.88 0.24 -44.17
CA ASP A 613 -3.95 -0.49 -43.49
C ASP A 613 -3.59 -0.79 -42.03
N VAL A 614 -2.33 -1.16 -41.78
CA VAL A 614 -1.80 -1.38 -40.41
C VAL A 614 -1.89 -0.09 -39.59
N ARG A 615 -1.49 1.04 -40.18
CA ARG A 615 -1.56 2.36 -39.52
C ARG A 615 -3.00 2.78 -39.23
N GLN A 616 -3.94 2.51 -40.14
CA GLN A 616 -5.36 2.80 -39.90
C GLN A 616 -5.93 1.94 -38.75
N LEU A 617 -5.61 0.64 -38.71
CA LEU A 617 -6.03 -0.26 -37.65
C LEU A 617 -5.48 0.16 -36.28
N THR A 618 -4.18 0.44 -36.20
CA THR A 618 -3.49 0.82 -34.95
C THR A 618 -3.90 2.21 -34.44
N ASN A 619 -4.18 3.16 -35.34
CA ASN A 619 -4.74 4.47 -34.99
C ASN A 619 -6.19 4.38 -34.46
N ARG A 620 -6.77 3.19 -34.37
CA ARG A 620 -8.12 2.98 -33.84
C ARG A 620 -8.19 1.96 -32.70
N SER A 621 -7.35 0.94 -32.73
CA SER A 621 -7.34 -0.12 -31.71
C SER A 621 -6.82 0.37 -30.36
N VAL A 622 -7.51 -0.02 -29.29
CA VAL A 622 -7.08 0.21 -27.89
C VAL A 622 -6.52 -1.06 -27.24
N SER A 623 -6.72 -2.24 -27.84
CA SER A 623 -6.11 -3.50 -27.37
C SER A 623 -4.66 -3.68 -27.83
N LEU A 624 -4.31 -3.25 -29.05
CA LEU A 624 -2.97 -3.39 -29.61
C LEU A 624 -1.96 -2.53 -28.86
N ARG A 625 -0.78 -3.11 -28.60
CA ARG A 625 0.34 -2.39 -28.02
C ARG A 625 1.18 -1.74 -29.11
N ASN A 626 1.74 -2.56 -29.98
CA ASN A 626 2.59 -2.18 -31.09
C ASN A 626 2.38 -3.15 -32.27
N THR A 627 2.78 -2.71 -33.45
CA THR A 627 2.84 -3.51 -34.66
C THR A 627 4.23 -3.41 -35.26
N ILE A 628 4.75 -4.55 -35.70
CA ILE A 628 6.04 -4.66 -36.37
C ILE A 628 5.84 -5.30 -37.74
N GLU A 629 6.52 -4.76 -38.74
CA GLU A 629 6.78 -5.45 -39.99
C GLU A 629 7.80 -6.55 -39.69
N LEU A 630 7.30 -7.78 -39.62
CA LEU A 630 8.07 -8.94 -39.22
C LEU A 630 9.02 -9.36 -40.34
N TYR A 631 10.33 -9.32 -40.08
CA TYR A 631 11.32 -9.82 -41.03
C TYR A 631 11.60 -11.30 -40.82
N THR A 632 11.76 -11.72 -39.56
CA THR A 632 11.89 -13.13 -39.21
C THR A 632 11.52 -13.39 -37.76
N TYR A 633 11.21 -14.64 -37.47
CA TYR A 633 11.00 -15.17 -36.13
C TYR A 633 11.55 -16.60 -36.03
N ALA A 634 11.92 -17.01 -34.83
CA ALA A 634 12.49 -18.32 -34.55
C ALA A 634 12.20 -18.77 -33.12
N THR A 635 12.39 -20.06 -32.83
CA THR A 635 12.27 -20.60 -31.47
C THR A 635 13.57 -20.47 -30.67
N SER A 636 14.68 -20.13 -31.33
CA SER A 636 15.95 -19.85 -30.68
C SER A 636 16.61 -18.58 -31.20
N ILE A 637 17.43 -17.94 -30.36
CA ILE A 637 18.16 -16.71 -30.70
C ILE A 637 19.15 -16.96 -31.84
N ASN A 638 19.85 -18.11 -31.81
CA ASN A 638 20.85 -18.45 -32.85
C ASN A 638 20.20 -18.63 -34.22
N GLU A 639 19.08 -19.37 -34.28
CA GLU A 639 18.33 -19.56 -35.52
C GLU A 639 17.80 -18.24 -36.08
N LEU A 640 17.35 -17.32 -35.23
CA LEU A 640 16.92 -15.98 -35.66
C LEU A 640 18.07 -15.24 -36.37
N HIS A 641 19.27 -15.25 -35.79
CA HIS A 641 20.44 -14.60 -36.38
C HIS A 641 20.88 -15.26 -37.69
N GLU A 642 20.82 -16.59 -37.78
CA GLU A 642 21.08 -17.31 -39.04
C GLU A 642 20.10 -16.91 -40.13
N LYS A 643 18.80 -16.89 -39.83
CA LYS A 643 17.76 -16.43 -40.76
C LYS A 643 17.93 -14.96 -41.16
N MET A 644 18.32 -14.09 -40.22
CA MET A 644 18.56 -12.67 -40.52
C MET A 644 19.77 -12.45 -41.43
N LYS A 645 20.84 -13.26 -41.31
CA LYS A 645 22.02 -13.14 -42.19
C LYS A 645 21.72 -13.43 -43.65
N VAL A 646 20.74 -14.31 -43.92
CA VAL A 646 20.29 -14.66 -45.27
C VAL A 646 19.08 -13.84 -45.75
N PHE A 647 18.52 -12.96 -44.91
CA PHE A 647 17.34 -12.16 -45.25
C PHE A 647 17.65 -11.17 -46.40
N PRO A 648 16.74 -10.97 -47.38
CA PRO A 648 16.98 -10.12 -48.54
C PRO A 648 17.34 -8.69 -48.17
N ARG A 649 18.58 -8.27 -48.52
CA ARG A 649 19.07 -6.92 -48.22
C ARG A 649 18.32 -5.82 -48.97
N SER A 650 17.71 -6.14 -50.11
CA SER A 650 16.90 -5.19 -50.88
C SER A 650 15.73 -4.60 -50.07
N ILE A 651 15.17 -5.37 -49.14
CA ILE A 651 14.05 -4.95 -48.27
C ILE A 651 14.54 -4.02 -47.15
N LEU A 652 15.75 -4.25 -46.64
CA LEU A 652 16.36 -3.46 -45.56
C LEU A 652 16.99 -2.14 -46.05
N GLN A 653 17.50 -2.11 -47.29
CA GLN A 653 18.25 -0.98 -47.86
C GLN A 653 17.53 0.38 -47.77
N PRO A 654 16.22 0.51 -48.01
CA PRO A 654 15.51 1.78 -47.88
C PRO A 654 15.64 2.41 -46.48
N TYR A 655 15.72 1.58 -45.44
CA TYR A 655 15.67 1.97 -44.02
C TYR A 655 17.04 2.01 -43.33
N LEU A 656 18.11 1.61 -44.02
CA LEU A 656 19.49 1.52 -43.50
C LEU A 656 20.47 2.48 -44.21
N ASN A 657 19.93 3.54 -44.82
CA ASN A 657 20.74 4.53 -45.53
C ASN A 657 21.54 5.43 -44.57
N LYS A 658 22.57 6.11 -45.08
CA LYS A 658 23.44 7.00 -44.27
C LYS A 658 22.73 8.22 -43.68
N ASN A 659 21.61 8.62 -44.26
CA ASN A 659 20.91 9.85 -43.91
C ASN A 659 19.77 9.62 -42.90
N MET A 660 19.44 8.38 -42.59
CA MET A 660 18.39 8.01 -41.64
C MET A 660 19.01 7.58 -40.32
N SER A 661 18.56 8.22 -39.25
CA SER A 661 18.89 7.81 -37.90
C SER A 661 18.07 6.59 -37.46
N PHE A 662 18.65 5.73 -36.63
CA PHE A 662 17.98 4.52 -36.19
C PHE A 662 18.14 4.24 -34.70
N LYS A 663 17.27 3.38 -34.16
CA LYS A 663 17.48 2.67 -32.89
C LYS A 663 16.95 1.24 -32.98
N ILE A 664 17.45 0.37 -32.12
CA ILE A 664 16.93 -0.98 -31.93
C ILE A 664 16.42 -1.09 -30.50
N ASP A 665 15.13 -1.35 -30.32
CA ASP A 665 14.50 -1.56 -29.02
C ASP A 665 14.46 -3.05 -28.68
N VAL A 666 14.96 -3.41 -27.50
CA VAL A 666 14.88 -4.77 -26.95
C VAL A 666 13.69 -4.84 -25.99
N GLU A 667 12.64 -5.54 -26.42
CA GLU A 667 11.44 -5.81 -25.62
C GLU A 667 11.36 -7.28 -25.19
N THR A 668 10.69 -7.50 -24.07
CA THR A 668 10.44 -8.84 -23.51
C THR A 668 9.00 -8.97 -23.07
N PHE A 669 8.46 -10.17 -23.22
CA PHE A 669 7.24 -10.58 -22.55
C PHE A 669 7.62 -11.45 -21.35
N ASN A 670 7.11 -11.08 -20.18
CA ASN A 670 7.13 -11.92 -18.98
C ASN A 670 8.52 -12.13 -18.33
N ARG A 671 9.51 -11.31 -18.69
CA ARG A 671 10.87 -11.27 -18.07
C ARG A 671 11.38 -9.83 -18.08
N HIS A 672 12.18 -9.43 -17.08
CA HIS A 672 12.83 -8.11 -17.05
C HIS A 672 14.31 -8.23 -17.44
N PHE A 673 14.79 -7.36 -18.34
CA PHE A 673 16.20 -7.28 -18.72
C PHE A 673 16.87 -6.05 -18.14
N THR A 674 18.05 -6.26 -17.54
CA THR A 674 18.96 -5.18 -17.16
C THR A 674 19.45 -4.43 -18.39
N GLN A 675 19.89 -3.17 -18.22
CA GLN A 675 20.41 -2.37 -19.33
C GLN A 675 21.60 -3.05 -20.02
N LYS A 676 22.49 -3.70 -19.25
CA LYS A 676 23.62 -4.47 -19.77
C LYS A 676 23.17 -5.60 -20.69
N GLN A 677 22.21 -6.42 -20.25
CA GLN A 677 21.67 -7.53 -21.06
C GLN A 677 21.01 -7.05 -22.35
N LYS A 678 20.39 -5.87 -22.35
CA LYS A 678 19.84 -5.27 -23.57
C LYS A 678 20.98 -4.90 -24.53
N VAL A 679 22.05 -4.27 -24.05
CA VAL A 679 23.22 -3.91 -24.87
C VAL A 679 23.89 -5.15 -25.46
N ASP A 680 24.13 -6.19 -24.65
CA ASP A 680 24.76 -7.44 -25.11
C ASP A 680 23.97 -8.12 -26.26
N LYS A 681 22.64 -7.98 -26.25
CA LYS A 681 21.77 -8.49 -27.34
C LYS A 681 21.82 -7.60 -28.58
N LEU A 682 21.94 -6.29 -28.40
CA LEU A 682 22.08 -5.33 -29.50
C LEU A 682 23.40 -5.52 -30.26
N GLU A 683 24.50 -5.74 -29.56
CA GLU A 683 25.83 -5.94 -30.17
C GLU A 683 25.86 -7.16 -31.09
N LYS A 684 25.03 -8.18 -30.83
CA LYS A 684 24.92 -9.37 -31.69
C LYS A 684 24.35 -9.07 -33.09
N PHE A 685 23.75 -7.90 -33.31
CA PHE A 685 23.24 -7.46 -34.61
C PHE A 685 24.27 -6.69 -35.46
N GLU A 686 25.56 -6.70 -35.10
CA GLU A 686 26.64 -6.02 -35.83
C GLU A 686 26.70 -6.36 -37.34
N TYR A 687 26.26 -7.55 -37.75
CA TYR A 687 26.24 -7.98 -39.16
C TYR A 687 25.20 -7.24 -40.02
N LEU A 688 24.29 -6.46 -39.42
CA LEU A 688 23.34 -5.64 -40.17
C LEU A 688 24.08 -4.47 -40.83
N PRO A 689 23.86 -4.19 -42.13
CA PRO A 689 24.59 -3.16 -42.88
C PRO A 689 24.07 -1.75 -42.58
N ILE A 690 23.97 -1.38 -41.30
CA ILE A 690 23.42 -0.11 -40.85
C ILE A 690 24.49 0.98 -40.99
N LYS A 691 24.24 1.99 -41.84
CA LYS A 691 25.21 3.06 -42.12
C LYS A 691 24.78 4.44 -41.59
N GLY A 692 23.58 4.54 -41.03
CA GLY A 692 23.01 5.78 -40.48
C GLY A 692 23.37 6.01 -39.00
N PRO A 693 23.21 7.24 -38.47
CA PRO A 693 23.54 7.57 -37.08
C PRO A 693 22.55 6.97 -36.05
N VAL A 694 23.01 6.65 -34.84
CA VAL A 694 22.12 6.19 -33.76
C VAL A 694 21.42 7.38 -33.10
N ASN A 695 20.08 7.33 -32.98
CA ASN A 695 19.29 8.33 -32.26
C ASN A 695 18.28 7.66 -31.32
N LEU A 696 18.54 7.76 -30.01
CA LEU A 696 17.72 7.06 -29.00
C LEU A 696 16.41 7.78 -28.64
N LYS A 697 16.27 9.07 -29.00
CA LYS A 697 15.11 9.88 -28.61
C LYS A 697 14.05 9.97 -29.70
N ASN A 698 14.46 10.32 -30.91
CA ASN A 698 13.56 10.50 -32.05
C ASN A 698 14.20 9.99 -33.35
N PRO A 699 14.40 8.66 -33.48
CA PRO A 699 14.99 8.06 -34.68
C PRO A 699 14.04 8.12 -35.87
N ASP A 700 14.60 8.10 -37.08
CA ASP A 700 13.83 7.95 -38.32
C ASP A 700 13.32 6.52 -38.49
N VAL A 701 14.08 5.52 -37.99
CA VAL A 701 13.73 4.09 -38.06
C VAL A 701 13.91 3.42 -36.70
N ILE A 702 12.88 2.66 -36.27
CA ILE A 702 12.93 1.85 -35.06
C ILE A 702 12.87 0.37 -35.48
N PHE A 703 13.88 -0.41 -35.11
CA PHE A 703 13.81 -1.87 -35.17
C PHE A 703 13.44 -2.42 -33.80
N GLN A 704 12.70 -3.51 -33.76
CA GLN A 704 12.28 -4.17 -32.53
C GLN A 704 12.75 -5.61 -32.51
N TYR A 705 13.41 -5.95 -31.41
CA TYR A 705 13.79 -7.30 -31.05
C TYR A 705 12.98 -7.73 -29.84
N ILE A 706 12.17 -8.77 -29.99
CA ILE A 706 11.17 -9.17 -28.99
C ILE A 706 11.43 -10.62 -28.59
N GLU A 707 11.53 -10.88 -27.29
CA GLU A 707 11.62 -12.23 -26.73
C GLU A 707 10.37 -12.60 -25.93
N TYR A 708 9.72 -13.71 -26.30
CA TYR A 708 8.52 -14.23 -25.65
C TYR A 708 8.85 -15.41 -24.73
N TYR A 709 8.66 -15.22 -23.42
CA TYR A 709 8.91 -16.22 -22.37
C TYR A 709 7.62 -16.84 -21.81
N GLY A 710 6.51 -16.81 -22.56
CA GLY A 710 5.23 -17.35 -22.09
C GLY A 710 4.41 -16.33 -21.27
N THR A 711 3.33 -16.80 -20.65
CA THR A 711 2.37 -15.98 -19.90
C THR A 711 2.45 -16.11 -18.38
N ARG A 712 3.24 -17.06 -17.87
CA ARG A 712 3.37 -17.35 -16.43
C ARG A 712 4.46 -16.49 -15.78
N ALA A 713 4.11 -15.33 -15.22
CA ALA A 713 5.07 -14.34 -14.68
C ALA A 713 5.96 -14.83 -13.55
N ASN A 714 5.52 -15.84 -12.80
CA ASN A 714 6.22 -16.31 -11.61
C ASN A 714 7.32 -17.35 -11.91
N ASN A 715 7.39 -17.88 -13.14
CA ASN A 715 8.42 -18.86 -13.52
C ASN A 715 8.70 -18.81 -15.04
N PRO A 716 9.31 -17.72 -15.56
CA PRO A 716 9.66 -17.64 -16.98
C PRO A 716 10.79 -18.63 -17.31
N PRO A 717 10.73 -19.34 -18.45
CA PRO A 717 11.76 -20.27 -18.87
C PRO A 717 13.12 -19.56 -19.10
N GLU A 718 14.20 -20.33 -19.03
CA GLU A 718 15.56 -19.78 -19.21
C GLU A 718 15.76 -19.22 -20.62
N ASN A 719 15.21 -19.91 -21.62
CA ASN A 719 15.22 -19.52 -23.03
C ASN A 719 13.82 -19.06 -23.48
N PRO A 720 13.73 -18.08 -24.40
CA PRO A 720 12.45 -17.64 -24.93
C PRO A 720 11.83 -18.75 -25.79
N TYR A 721 10.49 -18.88 -25.75
CA TYR A 721 9.75 -19.79 -26.64
C TYR A 721 9.80 -19.31 -28.09
N GLN A 722 9.74 -18.00 -28.28
CA GLN A 722 9.86 -17.37 -29.59
C GLN A 722 10.59 -16.04 -29.50
N VAL A 723 11.33 -15.73 -30.57
CA VAL A 723 12.05 -14.49 -30.75
C VAL A 723 11.63 -13.88 -32.08
N PHE A 724 11.41 -12.56 -32.09
CA PHE A 724 10.97 -11.82 -33.27
C PHE A 724 11.94 -10.69 -33.56
N PHE A 725 12.18 -10.42 -34.83
CA PHE A 725 12.90 -9.25 -35.28
C PHE A 725 12.21 -8.59 -36.46
N GLY A 726 12.05 -7.27 -36.41
CA GLY A 726 11.36 -6.52 -37.44
C GLY A 726 11.47 -5.01 -37.28
N ARG A 727 10.84 -4.28 -38.20
CA ARG A 727 10.74 -2.82 -38.17
C ARG A 727 9.45 -2.40 -37.50
N PHE A 728 9.52 -1.49 -36.53
CA PHE A 728 8.35 -0.93 -35.88
C PHE A 728 7.56 -0.04 -36.85
N ILE A 729 6.24 -0.22 -36.90
CA ILE A 729 5.34 0.56 -37.76
C ILE A 729 4.59 1.61 -36.95
N SER A 730 3.81 1.18 -35.96
CA SER A 730 2.98 2.05 -35.12
C SER A 730 2.54 1.38 -33.82
N CYS A 731 2.15 2.21 -32.85
CA CYS A 731 1.52 1.81 -31.59
C CYS A 731 -0.01 1.92 -31.67
N GLY A 732 -0.70 1.12 -30.86
CA GLY A 732 -2.15 1.28 -30.65
C GLY A 732 -2.49 2.50 -29.77
N LEU A 733 -3.76 2.90 -29.74
CA LEU A 733 -4.28 4.03 -28.95
C LEU A 733 -4.44 3.74 -27.45
N ARG A 734 -3.57 2.95 -26.85
CA ARG A 734 -3.66 2.60 -25.42
C ARG A 734 -3.56 3.80 -24.47
N ASP A 735 -2.85 4.85 -24.85
CA ASP A 735 -2.76 6.06 -24.02
C ASP A 735 -4.11 6.77 -23.87
N LEU A 736 -5.08 6.50 -24.75
CA LEU A 736 -6.45 6.96 -24.60
C LEU A 736 -7.12 6.43 -23.33
N ILE A 737 -6.78 5.21 -22.90
CA ILE A 737 -7.27 4.61 -21.64
C ILE A 737 -6.81 5.47 -20.45
N LYS A 738 -5.56 5.96 -20.49
CA LYS A 738 -5.02 6.86 -19.45
C LYS A 738 -5.68 8.24 -19.53
N LYS A 739 -5.86 8.79 -20.74
CA LYS A 739 -6.53 10.08 -20.96
C LYS A 739 -7.96 10.08 -20.39
N LEU A 740 -8.71 9.00 -20.61
CA LEU A 740 -10.09 8.84 -20.16
C LEU A 740 -10.23 8.26 -18.73
N SER A 741 -9.14 8.22 -17.96
CA SER A 741 -9.09 7.62 -16.63
C SER A 741 -10.19 8.16 -15.70
N LEU A 742 -10.88 7.25 -15.01
CA LEU A 742 -11.86 7.62 -13.99
C LEU A 742 -11.22 8.39 -12.82
N LYS A 743 -9.92 8.26 -12.60
CA LYS A 743 -9.21 9.00 -11.54
C LYS A 743 -9.25 10.52 -11.76
N THR A 744 -9.15 10.96 -13.01
CA THR A 744 -9.07 12.38 -13.40
C THR A 744 -10.36 12.92 -14.01
N ARG A 745 -11.37 12.06 -14.25
CA ARG A 745 -12.66 12.46 -14.83
C ARG A 745 -13.47 13.34 -13.89
N LYS A 746 -14.01 14.44 -14.41
CA LYS A 746 -14.74 15.46 -13.64
C LYS A 746 -15.97 14.91 -12.92
N TYR A 747 -16.90 14.30 -13.66
CA TYR A 747 -18.10 13.69 -13.12
C TYR A 747 -18.00 12.16 -13.15
N ILE A 748 -18.09 11.53 -11.97
CA ILE A 748 -18.17 10.07 -11.81
C ILE A 748 -19.31 9.68 -10.87
N GLY A 749 -19.80 8.46 -11.05
CA GLY A 749 -20.87 7.83 -10.27
C GLY A 749 -20.60 6.34 -10.01
N ASN A 750 -21.47 5.68 -9.25
CA ASN A 750 -21.32 4.25 -8.94
C ASN A 750 -21.47 3.35 -10.18
N THR A 751 -22.11 3.88 -11.23
CA THR A 751 -22.30 3.29 -12.57
C THR A 751 -21.20 3.65 -13.56
N SER A 752 -20.12 4.33 -13.14
CA SER A 752 -19.02 4.66 -14.07
C SER A 752 -18.32 3.40 -14.60
N MET A 753 -18.39 3.19 -15.91
CA MET A 753 -17.71 2.09 -16.60
C MET A 753 -16.20 2.33 -16.72
N ASP A 754 -15.43 1.25 -16.64
CA ASP A 754 -13.99 1.27 -16.88
C ASP A 754 -13.65 1.84 -18.28
N PRO A 755 -12.63 2.71 -18.42
CA PRO A 755 -12.30 3.34 -19.70
C PRO A 755 -11.89 2.35 -20.79
N GLN A 756 -11.15 1.29 -20.46
CA GLN A 756 -10.73 0.29 -21.44
C GLN A 756 -11.95 -0.47 -21.96
N LEU A 757 -12.84 -0.92 -21.07
CA LEU A 757 -14.07 -1.61 -21.47
C LEU A 757 -14.98 -0.69 -22.31
N SER A 758 -15.12 0.58 -21.92
CA SER A 758 -15.94 1.55 -22.66
C SER A 758 -15.45 1.76 -24.11
N LEU A 759 -14.13 1.87 -24.29
CA LEU A 759 -13.52 2.03 -25.61
C LEU A 759 -13.65 0.75 -26.46
N LEU A 760 -13.49 -0.42 -25.85
CA LEU A 760 -13.71 -1.71 -26.52
C LEU A 760 -15.15 -1.84 -27.01
N MET A 761 -16.14 -1.47 -26.19
CA MET A 761 -17.56 -1.46 -26.59
C MET A 761 -17.80 -0.53 -27.78
N ALA A 762 -17.24 0.67 -27.75
CA ALA A 762 -17.39 1.64 -28.84
C ALA A 762 -16.75 1.15 -30.16
N ASN A 763 -15.65 0.39 -30.09
CA ASN A 763 -15.04 -0.25 -31.25
C ASN A 763 -15.84 -1.47 -31.76
N GLN A 764 -16.35 -2.32 -30.87
CA GLN A 764 -17.22 -3.44 -31.25
C GLN A 764 -18.53 -2.96 -31.89
N ALA A 765 -19.03 -1.82 -31.44
CA ALA A 765 -20.20 -1.13 -32.00
C ALA A 765 -19.94 -0.47 -33.36
N LYS A 766 -18.69 -0.47 -33.85
CA LYS A 766 -18.30 0.08 -35.16
C LYS A 766 -18.58 1.58 -35.32
N ILE A 767 -18.49 2.36 -34.24
CA ILE A 767 -18.83 3.79 -34.25
C ILE A 767 -17.89 4.59 -35.16
N LYS A 768 -18.47 5.32 -36.11
CA LYS A 768 -17.80 6.22 -37.06
C LYS A 768 -18.12 7.68 -36.76
N ASN A 769 -17.37 8.57 -37.40
CA ASN A 769 -17.65 9.99 -37.37
C ASN A 769 -19.00 10.28 -38.05
N GLY A 770 -19.95 10.86 -37.31
CA GLY A 770 -21.29 11.17 -37.81
C GLY A 770 -22.40 10.23 -37.31
N ASP A 771 -22.04 9.10 -36.70
CA ASP A 771 -22.99 8.13 -36.19
C ASP A 771 -23.78 8.68 -35.01
N ILE A 772 -25.08 8.39 -34.94
CA ILE A 772 -25.90 8.70 -33.76
C ILE A 772 -25.88 7.49 -32.83
N VAL A 773 -25.35 7.68 -31.62
CA VAL A 773 -25.12 6.61 -30.63
C VAL A 773 -25.97 6.83 -29.39
N LEU A 774 -26.69 5.78 -28.99
CA LEU A 774 -27.55 5.79 -27.82
C LEU A 774 -26.99 4.92 -26.68
N ASP A 775 -27.03 5.45 -25.47
CA ASP A 775 -26.95 4.66 -24.23
C ASP A 775 -28.26 4.84 -23.42
N PRO A 776 -29.18 3.86 -23.42
CA PRO A 776 -30.45 3.95 -22.70
C PRO A 776 -30.32 3.89 -21.16
N PHE A 777 -29.14 3.53 -20.64
CA PHE A 777 -28.84 3.43 -19.20
C PHE A 777 -27.53 4.16 -18.89
N VAL A 778 -27.51 5.47 -19.18
CA VAL A 778 -26.27 6.25 -19.31
C VAL A 778 -25.50 6.45 -18.01
N GLY A 779 -26.19 6.47 -16.86
CA GLY A 779 -25.59 6.73 -15.56
C GLY A 779 -24.75 8.00 -15.52
N SER A 780 -23.43 7.84 -15.42
CA SER A 780 -22.46 8.94 -15.38
C SER A 780 -21.84 9.32 -16.74
N GLY A 781 -22.28 8.69 -17.84
CA GLY A 781 -21.86 9.04 -19.20
C GLY A 781 -20.53 8.44 -19.67
N SER A 782 -20.11 7.31 -19.09
CA SER A 782 -18.81 6.70 -19.43
C SER A 782 -18.75 6.16 -20.86
N LEU A 783 -19.82 5.50 -21.31
CA LEU A 783 -19.93 4.96 -22.65
C LEU A 783 -20.08 6.07 -23.70
N LEU A 784 -20.83 7.14 -23.39
CA LEU A 784 -20.95 8.30 -24.28
C LEU A 784 -19.58 8.95 -24.54
N VAL A 785 -18.74 9.13 -23.51
CA VAL A 785 -17.40 9.72 -23.70
C VAL A 785 -16.57 8.87 -24.67
N ALA A 786 -16.62 7.53 -24.54
CA ALA A 786 -15.91 6.63 -25.43
C ALA A 786 -16.44 6.67 -26.87
N ALA A 787 -17.76 6.68 -27.06
CA ALA A 787 -18.39 6.82 -28.37
C ALA A 787 -18.06 8.15 -29.05
N ALA A 788 -18.14 9.26 -28.31
CA ALA A 788 -17.84 10.60 -28.82
C ALA A 788 -16.36 10.75 -29.21
N GLN A 789 -15.45 10.13 -28.44
CA GLN A 789 -14.02 10.11 -28.75
C GLN A 789 -13.71 9.45 -30.11
N PHE A 790 -14.62 8.60 -30.58
CA PHE A 790 -14.56 7.88 -31.84
C PHE A 790 -15.45 8.45 -32.94
N GLY A 791 -16.06 9.60 -32.68
CA GLY A 791 -16.77 10.39 -33.67
C GLY A 791 -18.30 10.32 -33.61
N GLY A 792 -18.86 9.53 -32.69
CA GLY A 792 -20.31 9.44 -32.52
C GLY A 792 -20.90 10.72 -31.94
N TYR A 793 -22.07 11.11 -32.43
CA TYR A 793 -22.98 12.05 -31.77
C TYR A 793 -23.79 11.29 -30.72
N VAL A 794 -23.61 11.66 -29.46
CA VAL A 794 -23.97 10.80 -28.34
C VAL A 794 -25.21 11.31 -27.61
N TYR A 795 -26.10 10.38 -27.31
CA TYR A 795 -27.35 10.61 -26.60
C TYR A 795 -27.50 9.59 -25.47
N GLY A 796 -27.95 10.03 -24.29
CA GLY A 796 -28.14 9.16 -23.13
C GLY A 796 -29.54 9.24 -22.52
N GLY A 797 -30.00 8.14 -21.93
CA GLY A 797 -31.20 8.09 -21.10
C GLY A 797 -30.91 7.51 -19.73
N ASP A 798 -31.56 8.02 -18.69
CA ASP A 798 -31.58 7.37 -17.36
C ASP A 798 -32.89 7.71 -16.63
N ILE A 799 -33.41 6.80 -15.82
CA ILE A 799 -34.61 7.05 -15.00
C ILE A 799 -34.26 7.85 -13.73
N ASP A 800 -33.00 7.83 -13.29
CA ASP A 800 -32.56 8.55 -12.10
C ASP A 800 -32.15 10.00 -12.43
N TYR A 801 -33.08 10.92 -12.12
CA TYR A 801 -32.88 12.36 -12.18
C TYR A 801 -31.62 12.84 -11.45
N LEU A 802 -31.37 12.32 -10.25
CA LEU A 802 -30.25 12.77 -9.41
C LEU A 802 -28.92 12.35 -10.01
N MET A 803 -28.84 11.14 -10.58
CA MET A 803 -27.64 10.65 -11.25
C MET A 803 -27.37 11.44 -12.53
N LEU A 804 -28.36 11.65 -13.37
CA LEU A 804 -28.18 12.35 -14.64
C LEU A 804 -27.74 13.81 -14.45
N HIS A 805 -28.19 14.47 -13.37
CA HIS A 805 -27.83 15.85 -13.04
C HIS A 805 -26.72 16.01 -12.01
N ALA A 806 -25.95 14.96 -11.70
CA ALA A 806 -24.86 15.00 -10.73
C ALA A 806 -25.28 15.58 -9.35
N LYS A 807 -26.49 15.25 -8.89
CA LYS A 807 -27.04 15.62 -7.59
C LYS A 807 -26.96 14.49 -6.56
N THR A 808 -26.50 13.31 -6.97
CA THR A 808 -26.19 12.21 -6.04
C THR A 808 -24.99 12.54 -5.16
N ARG A 809 -24.79 11.75 -4.09
CA ARG A 809 -23.58 11.88 -3.27
C ARG A 809 -22.32 11.65 -4.12
N PRO A 810 -21.21 12.38 -3.88
CA PRO A 810 -19.95 12.13 -4.56
C PRO A 810 -19.48 10.68 -4.37
N SER A 811 -19.05 10.03 -5.45
CA SER A 811 -18.43 8.70 -5.37
C SER A 811 -16.96 8.74 -4.94
N ARG A 812 -16.32 9.92 -4.99
CA ARG A 812 -14.93 10.10 -4.52
C ARG A 812 -14.91 10.26 -3.00
N ILE A 813 -14.17 9.38 -2.33
CA ILE A 813 -14.03 9.40 -0.86
C ILE A 813 -13.47 10.76 -0.35
N SER A 814 -12.61 11.40 -1.15
CA SER A 814 -12.00 12.70 -0.83
C SER A 814 -12.96 13.89 -0.96
N GLN A 815 -14.14 13.69 -1.56
CA GLN A 815 -15.05 14.78 -1.91
C GLN A 815 -16.34 14.66 -1.09
N LYS A 816 -16.58 15.63 -0.19
CA LYS A 816 -17.79 15.65 0.66
C LYS A 816 -19.02 16.21 -0.07
N LYS A 817 -18.83 17.08 -1.06
CA LYS A 817 -19.89 17.72 -1.86
C LYS A 817 -19.45 17.83 -3.32
N ARG A 818 -20.37 17.56 -4.26
CA ARG A 818 -20.12 17.72 -5.70
C ARG A 818 -19.89 19.18 -6.07
N GLU A 819 -19.01 19.43 -7.02
CA GLU A 819 -18.82 20.77 -7.59
C GLU A 819 -20.04 21.15 -8.42
N ALA A 820 -20.37 22.45 -8.47
CA ALA A 820 -21.59 22.93 -9.10
C ALA A 820 -21.63 22.72 -10.63
N ASP A 821 -20.47 22.48 -11.23
CA ASP A 821 -20.31 22.28 -12.67
C ASP A 821 -20.02 20.81 -13.05
N GLU A 822 -20.17 19.87 -12.12
CA GLU A 822 -20.19 18.44 -12.43
C GLU A 822 -21.43 18.08 -13.27
N SER A 823 -21.21 17.43 -14.40
CA SER A 823 -22.28 16.89 -15.26
C SER A 823 -21.69 15.97 -16.33
N ILE A 824 -22.54 15.22 -17.03
CA ILE A 824 -22.13 14.46 -18.23
C ILE A 824 -21.58 15.42 -19.31
N ARG A 825 -22.21 16.59 -19.50
CA ARG A 825 -21.69 17.64 -20.38
C ARG A 825 -20.29 18.12 -19.97
N ALA A 826 -20.03 18.25 -18.67
CA ALA A 826 -18.72 18.65 -18.17
C ALA A 826 -17.63 17.59 -18.47
N ASN A 827 -17.98 16.30 -18.44
CA ASN A 827 -17.09 15.24 -18.93
C ASN A 827 -16.79 15.42 -20.42
N MET A 828 -17.79 15.72 -21.25
CA MET A 828 -17.59 15.96 -22.68
C MET A 828 -16.67 17.18 -22.92
N LYS A 829 -16.90 18.27 -22.19
CA LYS A 829 -16.08 19.48 -22.26
C LYS A 829 -14.63 19.21 -21.86
N GLN A 830 -14.40 18.45 -20.77
CA GLN A 830 -13.06 18.08 -20.32
C GLN A 830 -12.21 17.42 -21.42
N TYR A 831 -12.82 16.58 -22.26
CA TYR A 831 -12.12 15.87 -23.32
C TYR A 831 -12.21 16.54 -24.69
N ASN A 832 -12.75 17.76 -24.76
CA ASN A 832 -13.00 18.51 -26.00
C ASN A 832 -13.98 17.80 -26.97
N LEU A 833 -15.01 17.17 -26.41
CA LEU A 833 -16.04 16.40 -27.13
C LEU A 833 -17.44 17.02 -27.03
N GLU A 834 -17.57 18.22 -26.46
CA GLU A 834 -18.86 18.88 -26.26
C GLU A 834 -19.65 19.08 -27.58
N HIS A 835 -18.96 19.34 -28.69
CA HIS A 835 -19.56 19.46 -30.03
C HIS A 835 -20.23 18.17 -30.55
N ARG A 836 -20.00 17.03 -29.89
CA ARG A 836 -20.59 15.72 -30.23
C ARG A 836 -21.67 15.28 -29.23
N TYR A 837 -21.86 16.06 -28.17
CA TYR A 837 -22.85 15.79 -27.16
C TYR A 837 -24.21 16.31 -27.62
N LEU A 838 -25.15 15.41 -27.90
CA LEU A 838 -26.52 15.81 -28.28
C LEU A 838 -27.27 16.23 -27.02
N ASP A 839 -27.67 15.27 -26.19
CA ASP A 839 -28.20 15.54 -24.86
C ASP A 839 -28.32 14.26 -24.01
N VAL A 840 -28.76 14.42 -22.77
CA VAL A 840 -29.21 13.33 -21.91
C VAL A 840 -30.65 13.59 -21.45
N LEU A 841 -31.49 12.57 -21.47
CA LEU A 841 -32.88 12.68 -21.02
C LEU A 841 -33.15 11.84 -19.77
N ILE A 842 -33.98 12.40 -18.90
CA ILE A 842 -34.60 11.63 -17.83
C ILE A 842 -35.73 10.83 -18.47
N ASN A 843 -35.59 9.51 -18.50
CA ASN A 843 -36.52 8.64 -19.19
C ASN A 843 -36.59 7.25 -18.55
N ASP A 844 -37.80 6.70 -18.48
CA ASP A 844 -38.03 5.29 -18.26
C ASP A 844 -37.89 4.53 -19.60
N PHE A 845 -36.88 3.68 -19.70
CA PHE A 845 -36.59 2.92 -20.92
C PHE A 845 -37.72 1.97 -21.33
N SER A 846 -38.55 1.49 -20.38
CA SER A 846 -39.69 0.63 -20.70
C SER A 846 -40.79 1.37 -21.49
N THR A 847 -40.74 2.71 -21.52
CA THR A 847 -41.69 3.54 -22.26
C THR A 847 -41.09 4.02 -23.58
N VAL A 848 -41.84 3.84 -24.68
CA VAL A 848 -41.38 4.21 -26.02
C VAL A 848 -41.97 5.57 -26.42
N PHE A 849 -41.16 6.63 -26.34
CA PHE A 849 -41.52 7.98 -26.79
C PHE A 849 -40.80 8.38 -28.10
N TRP A 850 -39.97 7.50 -28.64
CA TRP A 850 -39.28 7.70 -29.90
C TRP A 850 -40.24 7.62 -31.07
N LYS A 851 -40.13 8.56 -32.01
CA LYS A 851 -40.88 8.48 -33.27
C LYS A 851 -40.44 7.24 -34.04
N SER A 852 -41.38 6.56 -34.70
CA SER A 852 -41.14 5.32 -35.44
C SER A 852 -40.09 5.44 -36.55
N ASN A 853 -39.86 6.65 -37.08
CA ASN A 853 -38.87 6.94 -38.09
C ASN A 853 -37.47 7.29 -37.54
N MET A 854 -37.29 7.39 -36.22
CA MET A 854 -35.98 7.58 -35.61
C MET A 854 -35.13 6.34 -35.80
N LYS A 855 -33.83 6.52 -36.11
CA LYS A 855 -32.88 5.41 -36.22
C LYS A 855 -31.54 5.78 -35.60
N PHE A 856 -30.94 4.83 -34.88
CA PHE A 856 -29.60 4.92 -34.30
C PHE A 856 -28.60 4.08 -35.10
N ASP A 857 -27.38 4.56 -35.21
CA ASP A 857 -26.28 3.85 -35.87
C ASP A 857 -25.70 2.77 -34.95
N ALA A 858 -25.62 3.06 -33.65
CA ALA A 858 -25.16 2.14 -32.64
C ALA A 858 -25.89 2.34 -31.30
N ILE A 859 -26.03 1.25 -30.53
CA ILE A 859 -26.50 1.27 -29.15
C ILE A 859 -25.43 0.61 -28.30
N ILE A 860 -24.93 1.31 -27.28
CA ILE A 860 -23.93 0.78 -26.34
C ILE A 860 -24.42 0.99 -24.91
N THR A 861 -24.46 -0.05 -24.08
CA THR A 861 -25.08 0.08 -22.75
C THR A 861 -24.66 -0.97 -21.72
N ASP A 862 -24.79 -0.64 -20.43
CA ASP A 862 -24.61 -1.55 -19.28
C ASP A 862 -25.90 -1.50 -18.43
N PRO A 863 -26.92 -2.34 -18.74
CA PRO A 863 -28.21 -2.26 -18.07
C PRO A 863 -28.10 -2.56 -16.56
N PRO A 864 -28.98 -2.01 -15.71
CA PRO A 864 -28.93 -2.28 -14.27
C PRO A 864 -29.30 -3.74 -13.95
N TYR A 865 -28.56 -4.36 -13.02
CA TYR A 865 -28.79 -5.76 -12.58
C TYR A 865 -29.39 -5.91 -11.19
N GLY A 866 -29.74 -4.80 -10.52
CA GLY A 866 -30.34 -4.84 -9.17
C GLY A 866 -29.35 -5.02 -8.03
N ILE A 867 -28.03 -5.00 -8.30
CA ILE A 867 -26.97 -5.15 -7.27
C ILE A 867 -26.51 -3.79 -6.72
N ARG A 868 -26.14 -2.86 -7.61
CA ARG A 868 -25.60 -1.54 -7.24
C ARG A 868 -26.61 -0.41 -7.43
N GLU A 869 -27.50 -0.60 -8.39
CA GLU A 869 -28.57 0.32 -8.76
C GLU A 869 -29.88 -0.45 -8.79
N ALA A 870 -30.96 0.24 -8.44
CA ALA A 870 -32.29 -0.35 -8.46
C ALA A 870 -32.76 -0.60 -9.90
N THR A 871 -33.41 -1.74 -10.13
CA THR A 871 -34.04 -2.07 -11.42
C THR A 871 -35.50 -1.67 -11.36
N GLU A 872 -35.77 -0.44 -11.79
CA GLU A 872 -37.06 0.23 -11.63
C GLU A 872 -37.61 0.71 -12.97
N ARG A 873 -38.93 0.65 -13.11
CA ARG A 873 -39.70 1.32 -14.18
C ARG A 873 -40.87 2.07 -13.58
N VAL A 874 -41.38 3.07 -14.28
CA VAL A 874 -42.58 3.79 -13.88
C VAL A 874 -43.78 2.85 -13.94
N GLY A 875 -44.55 2.80 -12.86
CA GLY A 875 -45.73 1.97 -12.76
C GLY A 875 -46.37 2.05 -11.38
N THR A 876 -47.52 1.40 -11.22
CA THR A 876 -48.27 1.36 -9.97
C THR A 876 -48.79 -0.04 -9.71
N GLU A 877 -48.70 -0.51 -8.48
CA GLU A 877 -49.34 -1.76 -8.03
C GLU A 877 -50.82 -1.55 -7.68
N LYS A 878 -51.27 -0.29 -7.61
CA LYS A 878 -52.67 0.06 -7.33
C LYS A 878 -53.51 -0.03 -8.61
N GLU A 879 -54.55 -0.84 -8.58
CA GLU A 879 -55.62 -0.84 -9.58
C GLU A 879 -56.31 0.54 -9.63
N ASP A 880 -56.62 1.04 -10.83
CA ASP A 880 -57.33 2.31 -11.08
C ASP A 880 -56.71 3.61 -10.53
N CYS A 881 -55.38 3.75 -10.59
CA CYS A 881 -54.70 4.99 -10.22
C CYS A 881 -54.75 6.05 -11.34
N LYS A 882 -55.78 6.91 -11.35
CA LYS A 882 -55.81 8.14 -12.16
C LYS A 882 -55.37 9.35 -11.33
N VAL A 883 -54.28 9.98 -11.74
CA VAL A 883 -53.81 11.25 -11.14
C VAL A 883 -54.80 12.34 -11.52
N LYS A 884 -55.32 13.07 -10.52
CA LYS A 884 -56.20 14.22 -10.76
C LYS A 884 -55.44 15.33 -11.48
N ASP A 885 -56.10 16.04 -12.39
CA ASP A 885 -55.47 17.07 -13.24
C ASP A 885 -54.73 18.16 -12.46
N GLU A 886 -55.26 18.53 -11.29
CA GLU A 886 -54.66 19.50 -10.35
C GLU A 886 -53.28 19.08 -9.81
N HIS A 887 -52.98 17.77 -9.80
CA HIS A 887 -51.73 17.22 -9.30
C HIS A 887 -50.75 16.82 -10.41
N LEU A 888 -51.15 16.84 -11.68
CA LEU A 888 -50.30 16.44 -12.81
C LEU A 888 -48.96 17.21 -12.85
N SER A 889 -48.98 18.51 -12.51
CA SER A 889 -47.79 19.37 -12.56
C SER A 889 -46.74 19.08 -11.47
N THR A 890 -47.14 18.45 -10.37
CA THR A 890 -46.25 18.11 -9.23
C THR A 890 -46.17 16.61 -8.95
N HIS A 891 -46.85 15.79 -9.75
CA HIS A 891 -46.89 14.35 -9.58
C HIS A 891 -45.54 13.71 -9.97
N ILE A 892 -44.96 12.97 -9.03
CA ILE A 892 -43.81 12.11 -9.28
C ILE A 892 -44.35 10.70 -9.48
N PRO A 893 -44.20 10.09 -10.67
CA PRO A 893 -44.69 8.75 -10.94
C PRO A 893 -44.07 7.73 -9.98
N ALA A 894 -44.91 6.83 -9.46
CA ALA A 894 -44.43 5.69 -8.69
C ALA A 894 -43.58 4.77 -9.58
N LYS A 895 -42.69 4.02 -8.94
CA LYS A 895 -41.82 3.06 -9.61
C LYS A 895 -42.10 1.66 -9.08
N ILE A 896 -42.12 0.69 -9.99
CA ILE A 896 -42.26 -0.74 -9.71
C ILE A 896 -41.02 -1.49 -10.16
N GLU A 897 -40.92 -2.76 -9.80
CA GLU A 897 -39.83 -3.62 -10.22
C GLU A 897 -39.80 -3.79 -11.75
N TYR A 898 -38.58 -3.66 -12.31
CA TYR A 898 -38.27 -3.91 -13.70
C TYR A 898 -37.33 -5.11 -13.76
N THR A 899 -37.85 -6.28 -14.08
CA THR A 899 -37.05 -7.51 -14.01
C THR A 899 -35.96 -7.55 -15.08
N ILE A 900 -34.87 -8.28 -14.82
CA ILE A 900 -33.77 -8.48 -15.79
C ILE A 900 -34.31 -9.02 -17.13
N SER A 901 -35.21 -10.00 -17.09
CA SER A 901 -35.84 -10.55 -18.30
C SER A 901 -36.53 -9.48 -19.12
N GLN A 902 -37.31 -8.60 -18.47
CA GLN A 902 -38.01 -7.51 -19.14
C GLN A 902 -37.05 -6.47 -19.71
N ILE A 903 -36.00 -6.09 -18.96
CA ILE A 903 -34.99 -5.12 -19.43
C ILE A 903 -34.34 -5.58 -20.74
N TYR A 904 -33.88 -6.83 -20.82
CA TYR A 904 -33.23 -7.33 -22.04
C TYR A 904 -34.22 -7.59 -23.17
N SER A 905 -35.43 -8.06 -22.86
CA SER A 905 -36.49 -8.20 -23.85
C SER A 905 -36.80 -6.85 -24.50
N ASP A 906 -37.05 -5.82 -23.70
CA ASP A 906 -37.32 -4.46 -24.17
C ASP A 906 -36.11 -3.90 -24.93
N LEU A 907 -34.88 -4.15 -24.47
CA LEU A 907 -33.66 -3.70 -25.15
C LEU A 907 -33.48 -4.34 -26.53
N LEU A 908 -33.76 -5.64 -26.68
CA LEU A 908 -33.67 -6.33 -27.96
C LEU A 908 -34.79 -5.92 -28.92
N ILE A 909 -36.02 -5.74 -28.43
CA ILE A 909 -37.15 -5.22 -29.22
C ILE A 909 -36.88 -3.78 -29.66
N PHE A 910 -36.39 -2.94 -28.74
CA PHE A 910 -35.99 -1.57 -29.05
C PHE A 910 -34.90 -1.54 -30.12
N SER A 911 -33.88 -2.39 -29.97
CA SER A 911 -32.77 -2.46 -30.91
C SER A 911 -33.21 -3.00 -32.27
N SER A 912 -34.10 -4.01 -32.30
CA SER A 912 -34.63 -4.54 -33.56
C SER A 912 -35.43 -3.47 -34.33
N LYS A 913 -36.14 -2.57 -33.62
CA LYS A 913 -36.91 -1.48 -34.23
C LYS A 913 -36.07 -0.26 -34.62
N TYR A 914 -35.26 0.27 -33.70
CA TYR A 914 -34.63 1.59 -33.84
C TYR A 914 -33.17 1.56 -34.29
N LEU A 915 -32.49 0.42 -34.26
CA LEU A 915 -31.14 0.30 -34.84
C LEU A 915 -31.23 0.28 -36.37
N LYS A 916 -30.27 0.87 -37.08
CA LYS A 916 -30.14 0.70 -38.54
C LYS A 916 -29.73 -0.73 -38.88
N ILE A 917 -30.11 -1.20 -40.07
CA ILE A 917 -29.58 -2.47 -40.60
C ILE A 917 -28.06 -2.36 -40.73
N GLY A 918 -27.33 -3.36 -40.23
CA GLY A 918 -25.86 -3.36 -40.10
C GLY A 918 -25.34 -2.62 -38.86
N GLY A 919 -26.20 -1.86 -38.16
CA GLY A 919 -25.88 -1.25 -36.87
C GLY A 919 -25.75 -2.30 -35.77
N ARG A 920 -25.07 -1.93 -34.68
CA ARG A 920 -24.76 -2.86 -33.58
C ARG A 920 -25.28 -2.42 -32.21
N LEU A 921 -25.82 -3.39 -31.48
CA LEU A 921 -26.09 -3.31 -30.05
C LEU A 921 -24.94 -3.98 -29.31
N VAL A 922 -24.30 -3.27 -28.39
CA VAL A 922 -23.25 -3.80 -27.52
C VAL A 922 -23.68 -3.63 -26.07
N CYS A 923 -23.97 -4.74 -25.38
CA CYS A 923 -24.47 -4.71 -24.01
C CYS A 923 -23.82 -5.78 -23.12
N TRP A 924 -23.75 -5.50 -21.83
CA TRP A 924 -23.31 -6.47 -20.83
C TRP A 924 -24.51 -7.23 -20.28
N PHE A 925 -24.41 -8.56 -20.11
CA PHE A 925 -25.46 -9.44 -19.58
C PHE A 925 -24.95 -10.26 -18.37
N PRO A 926 -25.63 -10.24 -17.20
CA PRO A 926 -25.16 -10.94 -16.00
C PRO A 926 -25.49 -12.45 -16.07
N VAL A 927 -24.55 -13.31 -15.68
CA VAL A 927 -24.76 -14.77 -15.67
C VAL A 927 -24.11 -15.45 -14.45
N TYR A 928 -24.76 -16.50 -13.96
CA TYR A 928 -24.12 -17.52 -13.12
C TYR A 928 -23.25 -18.40 -13.98
N ARG A 929 -22.02 -18.67 -13.53
CA ARG A 929 -21.06 -19.42 -14.35
C ARG A 929 -21.45 -20.88 -14.53
N ASP A 930 -22.09 -21.47 -13.51
CA ASP A 930 -22.53 -22.87 -13.54
C ASP A 930 -23.84 -23.07 -14.31
N ASP A 931 -24.67 -22.02 -14.39
CA ASP A 931 -25.95 -22.03 -15.13
C ASP A 931 -25.81 -21.53 -16.58
N TYR A 932 -24.59 -21.19 -17.01
CA TYR A 932 -24.38 -20.62 -18.35
C TYR A 932 -24.59 -21.69 -19.43
N LEU A 933 -25.64 -21.48 -20.23
CA LEU A 933 -25.90 -22.20 -21.47
C LEU A 933 -25.89 -21.18 -22.61
N GLU A 934 -25.25 -21.52 -23.73
CA GLU A 934 -25.17 -20.62 -24.89
C GLU A 934 -26.57 -20.31 -25.47
N ASP A 935 -27.46 -21.31 -25.46
CA ASP A 935 -28.87 -21.17 -25.84
C ASP A 935 -29.71 -20.39 -24.82
N GLY A 936 -29.17 -20.11 -23.63
CA GLY A 936 -29.85 -19.34 -22.57
C GLY A 936 -29.60 -17.83 -22.64
N LEU A 937 -28.88 -17.36 -23.66
CA LEU A 937 -28.65 -15.94 -23.90
C LEU A 937 -29.89 -15.26 -24.52
N PRO A 938 -30.13 -13.97 -24.21
CA PRO A 938 -31.25 -13.25 -24.81
C PRO A 938 -31.03 -13.16 -26.34
N SER A 939 -32.07 -13.45 -27.11
CA SER A 939 -32.00 -13.51 -28.57
C SER A 939 -33.21 -12.85 -29.23
N HIS A 940 -33.04 -12.38 -30.46
CA HIS A 940 -34.13 -11.84 -31.26
C HIS A 940 -33.89 -12.16 -32.75
N PRO A 941 -34.90 -12.64 -33.52
CA PRO A 941 -34.69 -13.11 -34.89
C PRO A 941 -34.07 -12.11 -35.88
N ALA A 942 -34.33 -10.81 -35.67
CA ALA A 942 -33.75 -9.72 -36.46
C ALA A 942 -32.31 -9.30 -36.04
N LEU A 943 -31.79 -9.82 -34.93
CA LEU A 943 -30.50 -9.47 -34.34
C LEU A 943 -29.60 -10.70 -34.25
N LYS A 944 -28.49 -10.69 -34.99
CA LYS A 944 -27.52 -11.77 -34.98
C LYS A 944 -26.44 -11.51 -33.92
N LEU A 945 -26.21 -12.46 -33.02
CA LEU A 945 -25.07 -12.39 -32.10
C LEU A 945 -23.76 -12.60 -32.89
N ILE A 946 -22.88 -11.60 -32.86
CA ILE A 946 -21.59 -11.60 -33.57
C ILE A 946 -20.42 -11.87 -32.63
N SER A 947 -20.53 -11.43 -31.37
CA SER A 947 -19.49 -11.63 -30.37
C SER A 947 -20.10 -11.81 -28.98
N ASN A 948 -19.47 -12.68 -28.19
CA ASN A 948 -19.81 -13.00 -26.82
C ASN A 948 -18.51 -13.18 -26.03
N SER A 949 -18.23 -12.29 -25.07
CA SER A 949 -16.99 -12.35 -24.28
C SER A 949 -17.25 -12.23 -22.79
N GLU A 950 -16.68 -13.11 -21.96
CA GLU A 950 -16.95 -13.09 -20.52
C GLU A 950 -16.07 -12.10 -19.74
N GLN A 951 -16.63 -11.46 -18.70
CA GLN A 951 -15.91 -10.82 -17.61
C GLN A 951 -16.27 -11.53 -16.31
N THR A 952 -15.32 -12.27 -15.77
CA THR A 952 -15.48 -12.90 -14.45
C THR A 952 -15.48 -11.81 -13.37
N LEU A 953 -16.50 -11.83 -12.50
CA LEU A 953 -16.63 -10.90 -11.37
C LEU A 953 -16.26 -11.59 -10.05
N THR A 954 -16.70 -12.83 -9.86
CA THR A 954 -16.35 -13.72 -8.74
C THR A 954 -16.19 -15.17 -9.23
N MET A 955 -15.88 -16.12 -8.33
CA MET A 955 -15.87 -17.56 -8.68
C MET A 955 -17.19 -18.03 -9.30
N VAL A 956 -18.31 -17.49 -8.83
CA VAL A 956 -19.67 -18.00 -9.11
C VAL A 956 -20.43 -17.10 -10.11
N THR A 957 -20.08 -15.80 -10.17
CA THR A 957 -20.78 -14.80 -11.02
C THR A 957 -19.86 -14.20 -12.07
N SER A 958 -20.41 -13.96 -13.26
CA SER A 958 -19.74 -13.25 -14.34
C SER A 958 -20.74 -12.39 -15.11
N ARG A 959 -20.25 -11.54 -16.01
CA ARG A 959 -21.08 -10.85 -16.99
C ARG A 959 -20.50 -11.03 -18.40
N ARG A 960 -21.34 -11.15 -19.41
CA ARG A 960 -20.98 -11.41 -20.80
C ARG A 960 -21.17 -10.14 -21.61
N LEU A 961 -20.17 -9.72 -22.37
CA LEU A 961 -20.27 -8.64 -23.35
C LEU A 961 -20.84 -9.24 -24.64
N LEU A 962 -22.08 -8.90 -24.96
CA LEU A 962 -22.79 -9.38 -26.13
C LEU A 962 -22.81 -8.27 -27.19
N THR A 963 -22.41 -8.61 -28.40
CA THR A 963 -22.52 -7.74 -29.57
C THR A 963 -23.48 -8.34 -30.59
N PHE A 964 -24.60 -7.69 -30.79
CA PHE A 964 -25.61 -8.05 -31.78
C PHE A 964 -25.53 -7.11 -32.99
N GLU A 965 -25.72 -7.65 -34.18
CA GLU A 965 -25.83 -6.89 -35.43
C GLU A 965 -27.23 -7.06 -36.01
N LYS A 966 -27.85 -5.95 -36.39
CA LYS A 966 -29.18 -5.99 -37.01
C LYS A 966 -29.07 -6.43 -38.46
N ILE A 967 -29.69 -7.55 -38.79
CA ILE A 967 -29.60 -8.16 -40.13
C ILE A 967 -30.82 -7.90 -41.01
N ARG A 968 -31.99 -7.60 -40.41
CA ARG A 968 -33.23 -7.28 -41.12
C ARG A 968 -34.17 -6.44 -40.25
N GLU A 969 -35.25 -5.95 -40.83
CA GLU A 969 -36.35 -5.38 -40.04
C GLU A 969 -37.18 -6.50 -39.38
N PRO A 970 -37.73 -6.27 -38.17
CA PRO A 970 -38.58 -7.22 -37.46
C PRO A 970 -39.99 -7.29 -38.08
N THR A 971 -40.68 -8.40 -37.89
CA THR A 971 -42.13 -8.50 -38.19
C THR A 971 -42.98 -7.96 -37.03
N GLU A 972 -44.24 -7.61 -37.29
CA GLU A 972 -45.18 -7.14 -36.23
C GLU A 972 -45.33 -8.17 -35.10
N ASP A 973 -45.32 -9.46 -35.40
CA ASP A 973 -45.39 -10.53 -34.39
C ASP A 973 -44.12 -10.60 -33.52
N GLU A 974 -42.95 -10.29 -34.09
CA GLU A 974 -41.68 -10.28 -33.37
C GLU A 974 -41.57 -9.10 -32.40
N LEU A 975 -42.22 -7.98 -32.70
CA LEU A 975 -42.29 -6.81 -31.82
C LEU A 975 -43.18 -7.02 -30.58
N ASN A 976 -44.06 -8.04 -30.61
CA ASN A 976 -45.02 -8.34 -29.54
C ASN A 976 -44.64 -9.59 -28.72
N LYS A 977 -43.53 -10.28 -29.04
CA LYS A 977 -43.07 -11.45 -28.30
C LYS A 977 -42.20 -11.05 -27.10
N ILE A 978 -42.66 -11.39 -25.90
CA ILE A 978 -41.86 -11.33 -24.67
C ILE A 978 -41.20 -12.70 -24.50
N ASP A 979 -39.87 -12.76 -24.63
CA ASP A 979 -39.14 -14.01 -24.43
C ASP A 979 -38.98 -14.27 -22.92
N SER A 980 -39.64 -15.32 -22.42
CA SER A 980 -39.83 -15.60 -21.00
C SER A 980 -38.77 -16.52 -20.38
N ASN A 981 -37.69 -16.82 -21.10
CA ASN A 981 -36.71 -17.83 -20.67
C ASN A 981 -35.46 -17.28 -19.98
N ILE A 982 -35.43 -15.99 -19.60
CA ILE A 982 -34.29 -15.41 -18.88
C ILE A 982 -34.47 -15.65 -17.38
N THR A 983 -33.78 -16.67 -16.86
CA THR A 983 -33.81 -17.07 -15.43
C THR A 983 -33.41 -15.96 -14.47
N ASP A 984 -34.01 -15.97 -13.28
CA ASP A 984 -33.91 -14.94 -12.25
C ASP A 984 -32.51 -14.89 -11.57
N PHE A 985 -31.60 -14.13 -12.17
CA PHE A 985 -30.25 -13.89 -11.64
C PHE A 985 -30.28 -13.19 -10.26
N ARG A 986 -31.29 -12.35 -10.00
CA ARG A 986 -31.40 -11.56 -8.77
C ARG A 986 -31.79 -12.43 -7.59
N GLU A 987 -32.82 -13.26 -7.73
CA GLU A 987 -33.24 -14.20 -6.67
C GLU A 987 -32.09 -15.14 -6.28
N LYS A 988 -31.41 -15.77 -7.24
CA LYS A 988 -30.26 -16.65 -6.95
C LYS A 988 -29.07 -15.95 -6.29
N TYR A 989 -28.86 -14.65 -6.56
CA TYR A 989 -27.77 -13.85 -5.95
C TYR A 989 -27.97 -13.61 -4.47
N TYR A 990 -29.22 -13.48 -4.04
CA TYR A 990 -29.56 -13.31 -2.63
C TYR A 990 -29.84 -14.66 -1.94
N VAL A 991 -30.40 -15.66 -2.63
CA VAL A 991 -30.68 -17.02 -2.10
C VAL A 991 -29.39 -17.79 -1.78
N ASN A 992 -28.35 -17.74 -2.62
CA ASN A 992 -27.03 -18.33 -2.28
C ASN A 992 -26.28 -17.54 -1.18
N ARG A 993 -26.89 -16.49 -0.63
CA ARG A 993 -26.44 -15.71 0.52
C ARG A 993 -27.38 -15.81 1.72
N GLU A 994 -28.39 -16.70 1.71
CA GLU A 994 -29.29 -16.94 2.84
C GLU A 994 -28.61 -17.71 3.99
N GLU A 995 -27.53 -17.13 4.48
CA GLU A 995 -27.38 -16.99 5.91
C GLU A 995 -27.29 -15.49 6.15
N THR A 996 -28.41 -14.87 6.58
CA THR A 996 -28.36 -13.46 6.93
C THR A 996 -27.27 -13.25 7.99
N ARG A 997 -26.63 -12.08 7.99
CA ARG A 997 -25.57 -11.74 8.96
C ARG A 997 -26.01 -11.98 10.42
N LYS A 998 -27.32 -11.95 10.67
CA LYS A 998 -27.97 -12.23 11.95
C LYS A 998 -28.11 -13.74 12.20
N GLU A 999 -28.54 -14.51 11.20
CA GLU A 999 -28.61 -15.99 11.27
C GLU A 999 -27.23 -16.62 11.43
N ARG A 1000 -26.21 -16.12 10.72
CA ARG A 1000 -24.83 -16.59 10.86
C ARG A 1000 -24.28 -16.36 12.25
N ARG A 1001 -24.58 -15.19 12.83
CA ARG A 1001 -24.24 -14.89 14.23
C ARG A 1001 -25.01 -15.75 15.23
N MET A 1002 -26.28 -16.04 14.96
CA MET A 1002 -27.09 -16.91 15.81
C MET A 1002 -26.66 -18.37 15.72
N ARG A 1003 -26.29 -18.87 14.54
CA ARG A 1003 -25.74 -20.23 14.36
C ARG A 1003 -24.38 -20.37 15.04
N GLU A 1004 -23.47 -19.41 14.84
CA GLU A 1004 -22.17 -19.38 15.54
C GLU A 1004 -22.33 -19.25 17.07
N ALA A 1005 -23.36 -18.54 17.56
CA ALA A 1005 -23.69 -18.47 18.97
C ALA A 1005 -24.26 -19.79 19.51
N LYS A 1006 -25.14 -20.47 18.77
CA LYS A 1006 -25.72 -21.77 19.13
C LYS A 1006 -24.65 -22.86 19.19
N ILE A 1007 -23.72 -22.87 18.24
CA ILE A 1007 -22.55 -23.77 18.24
C ILE A 1007 -21.63 -23.47 19.44
N ARG A 1008 -21.49 -22.21 19.87
CA ARG A 1008 -20.73 -21.85 21.08
C ARG A 1008 -21.44 -22.26 22.37
N GLU A 1009 -22.77 -22.21 22.41
CA GLU A 1009 -23.56 -22.72 23.54
C GLU A 1009 -23.52 -24.24 23.61
N GLU A 1010 -23.75 -24.96 22.52
CA GLU A 1010 -23.66 -26.43 22.48
C GLU A 1010 -22.26 -26.94 22.87
N ASN A 1011 -21.21 -26.25 22.40
CA ASN A 1011 -19.83 -26.54 22.82
C ASN A 1011 -19.57 -26.19 24.29
N LYS A 1012 -20.22 -25.16 24.86
CA LYS A 1012 -20.17 -24.88 26.30
C LYS A 1012 -20.89 -25.96 27.11
N THR A 1013 -22.10 -26.34 26.73
CA THR A 1013 -22.89 -27.34 27.45
C THR A 1013 -22.23 -28.72 27.41
N ASN A 1014 -21.62 -29.11 26.27
CA ASN A 1014 -20.80 -30.32 26.14
C ASN A 1014 -19.49 -30.26 26.93
N TYR A 1015 -18.96 -29.06 27.17
CA TYR A 1015 -17.78 -28.86 28.02
C TYR A 1015 -18.14 -28.96 29.51
N PHE A 1016 -19.34 -28.56 29.93
CA PHE A 1016 -19.79 -28.69 31.31
C PHE A 1016 -20.31 -30.11 31.65
N THR A 1017 -21.04 -30.77 30.75
CA THR A 1017 -21.50 -32.17 30.98
C THR A 1017 -20.37 -33.21 30.98
N ASN A 1018 -19.26 -32.94 30.29
CA ASN A 1018 -18.06 -33.78 30.37
C ASN A 1018 -17.16 -33.48 31.57
N LYS A 1019 -17.47 -32.42 32.34
CA LYS A 1019 -16.75 -32.08 33.58
C LYS A 1019 -17.36 -32.76 34.82
N ASP A 1020 -18.67 -33.03 34.81
CA ASP A 1020 -19.38 -33.70 35.91
C ASP A 1020 -19.37 -35.25 35.82
N LYS A 1021 -18.74 -35.83 34.78
CA LYS A 1021 -18.50 -37.28 34.65
C LYS A 1021 -17.03 -37.69 34.86
N LYS A 1022 -16.21 -36.81 35.42
CA LYS A 1022 -14.86 -37.14 35.88
C LYS A 1022 -14.71 -36.92 37.37
#